data_AF-A0A9P3GX38-F1
#
_entry.id   AF-A0A9P3GX38-F1
#
_cell.length_a   1.000
_cell.length_b   1.000
_cell.length_c   1.000
_cell.angle_alpha   90.00
_cell.angle_beta   90.00
_cell.angle_gamma   90.00
#
_symmetry.space_group_name_H-M   'P 1'
#
loop_
_entity.id
_entity.type
_entity.pdbx_description
1 polymer ?
#
loop_
_entity_poly.entity_id
_entity_poly.type
_entity_poly.pdbx_seq_one_letter_code
_entity_poly.pdbx_strand_id
1 'polypeptide(L)'
;MCIDGNTADLSVHYINAQLVALWENAQKCATHAAGLDFKSAAYEKSKATRALREYHYLTRKAKHGLQEKELFFSAKFDRPQLKFICNHSAFFYLKIESGHLNLEVKEADRAGAKAKQSANRNIKSLEVVFHVPITRTSTKGRDSKISNGSADHTIQMQILKLDDAKLIMVNPDSTLGSDVRDALAFYMRHYLAFLKASGKHVFFDLCDFDATEGTTKSDFSCIRTREIDGLLKNVQQEVKLLNKFDCGVLSQFYRAKFLVASALSNSGKWGSLDTALASVCSEWIIGYQVQHHFFINFEAPTIQVLCPHEVILKFRVKDLAFFKETHIDAKATVLKEFHDWTIAFVVRVFENDSGMIQLDFETAQFSRIDSFFGAKVDTEIEKYMRLMIGFFSVDYVDILISHSLHLCVESSGGFALGSGEHHSADWTSGSEDEEPVGFYRQRGFAMLWMERIERMQIHSGFDQVITLSETAINRILGERLKVVSLFEGSAGAFRLDVHGLKVRLLSNGKAILYVQAEGHMRVKKRTASTWKFWIPYIWELASETDECEQCSFESITLAYEVDLKLVSHECVQGQVDKSVVEYILEKTGFSSTSVKVTTEVTHSHAHGLKHFILDLSNARFIEKLSDVGALECGETSSDRMKTIQTYVPRYFESLVTFGHNILHTVTMAGAARDSSLFAFTDVDFKVLTKRRVAASVSLFERETVEAPIVMIYGMCTGAPMPALIDAWGLGWLTVGKRSVGTLALSRRVFLERCILRHLEGINARTTLVPKSVDVVDGKWHVALITWDKRDKQSVAGCKWTQIASKEPGHIAYQWYHKDEWKHKHESDKRDTNNGEYALDCTTQNSVCIPTAYNASGMVIKVEGSSSLRVHGKTNDEKWKNKTTFSWSATLALDTSSGSLKVNFSHVQPTLTHDRGECVGRCPFDLAELHKKCFMLDVKMFDTFVPVLKSAFENNWSYCTMGIQQVTIRDPIFTRKGDFVCELDLVTDRKLPHMFNRDLWKKNAEWHCEYKPGPTIPLVNGKPITVSTSFSGSFSSGYVSGNGTPALSPSLSTATALSSAAVTPALEVKPDILIPAPKAAAPMTTKVTKNGVHNEKNGAFLQEKL
;
A
#
# COMPACT_ATOMS: atom_id res chain seq x y z
N MET A 1 18.84 -53.72 -7.89
CA MET A 1 19.93 -53.26 -8.80
C MET A 1 19.99 -51.74 -8.67
N CYS A 2 21.21 -51.18 -8.60
CA CYS A 2 21.59 -49.87 -8.04
C CYS A 2 21.83 -49.88 -6.51
N ILE A 3 22.95 -49.29 -6.07
CA ILE A 3 23.44 -49.28 -4.68
C ILE A 3 22.62 -48.29 -3.80
N ASP A 4 21.95 -47.34 -4.43
CA ASP A 4 21.23 -46.21 -3.84
C ASP A 4 19.70 -46.31 -3.97
N GLY A 5 19.18 -47.37 -4.59
CA GLY A 5 17.73 -47.59 -4.76
C GLY A 5 17.05 -46.75 -5.86
N ASN A 6 17.78 -45.86 -6.55
CA ASN A 6 17.27 -45.11 -7.69
C ASN A 6 17.55 -45.84 -9.01
N THR A 7 16.49 -46.20 -9.75
CA THR A 7 16.59 -46.92 -11.02
C THR A 7 16.53 -46.02 -12.26
N ALA A 8 16.64 -44.71 -12.09
CA ALA A 8 16.48 -43.75 -13.18
C ALA A 8 17.44 -44.01 -14.36
N ASP A 9 18.73 -44.29 -14.12
CA ASP A 9 19.68 -44.56 -15.21
C ASP A 9 19.27 -45.78 -16.06
N LEU A 10 18.81 -46.84 -15.40
CA LEU A 10 18.31 -48.05 -16.05
C LEU A 10 17.02 -47.76 -16.84
N SER A 11 16.14 -46.93 -16.27
CA SER A 11 14.92 -46.47 -16.94
C SER A 11 15.23 -45.63 -18.18
N VAL A 12 16.15 -44.66 -18.10
CA VAL A 12 16.60 -43.86 -19.24
C VAL A 12 17.16 -44.75 -20.33
N HIS A 13 17.98 -45.74 -19.98
CA HIS A 13 18.51 -46.71 -20.93
C HIS A 13 17.38 -47.50 -21.61
N TYR A 14 16.42 -48.03 -20.83
CA TYR A 14 15.31 -48.82 -21.34
C TYR A 14 14.37 -48.02 -22.26
N ILE A 15 14.03 -46.78 -21.90
CA ILE A 15 13.20 -45.88 -22.69
C ILE A 15 13.89 -45.52 -24.00
N ASN A 16 15.18 -45.16 -23.96
CA ASN A 16 15.93 -44.90 -25.18
C ASN A 16 16.04 -46.16 -26.05
N ALA A 17 16.20 -47.35 -25.47
CA ALA A 17 16.21 -48.59 -26.25
C ALA A 17 14.89 -48.85 -26.99
N GLN A 18 13.74 -48.56 -26.36
CA GLN A 18 12.43 -48.62 -27.03
C GLN A 18 12.33 -47.64 -28.20
N LEU A 19 12.73 -46.38 -27.97
CA LEU A 19 12.71 -45.33 -28.97
C LEU A 19 13.58 -45.69 -30.20
N VAL A 20 14.74 -46.30 -29.94
CA VAL A 20 15.64 -46.83 -30.96
C VAL A 20 14.98 -47.95 -31.76
N ALA A 21 14.41 -48.94 -31.09
CA ALA A 21 13.78 -50.06 -31.78
C ALA A 21 12.65 -49.57 -32.70
N LEU A 22 11.88 -48.57 -32.25
CA LEU A 22 10.86 -47.91 -33.08
C LEU A 22 11.47 -47.19 -34.30
N TRP A 23 12.63 -46.53 -34.14
CA TRP A 23 13.34 -45.90 -35.24
C TRP A 23 13.93 -46.93 -36.24
N GLU A 24 14.52 -48.03 -35.78
CA GLU A 24 15.04 -49.09 -36.66
C GLU A 24 13.92 -49.74 -37.48
N ASN A 25 12.75 -49.94 -36.85
CA ASN A 25 11.55 -50.39 -37.54
C ASN A 25 11.10 -49.35 -38.59
N ALA A 26 11.09 -48.07 -38.24
CA ALA A 26 10.79 -46.98 -39.17
C ALA A 26 11.76 -46.95 -40.37
N GLN A 27 13.05 -47.22 -40.13
CA GLN A 27 14.09 -47.29 -41.16
C GLN A 27 13.84 -48.43 -42.15
N LYS A 28 13.58 -49.63 -41.66
CA LYS A 28 13.23 -50.79 -42.51
C LYS A 28 11.92 -50.56 -43.29
N CYS A 29 10.94 -49.88 -42.70
CA CYS A 29 9.71 -49.53 -43.40
C CYS A 29 9.95 -48.47 -44.49
N ALA A 30 10.79 -47.48 -44.23
CA ALA A 30 11.10 -46.42 -45.21
C ALA A 30 11.77 -46.99 -46.47
N THR A 31 12.64 -47.99 -46.35
CA THR A 31 13.28 -48.64 -47.51
C THR A 31 12.29 -49.38 -48.41
N HIS A 32 11.26 -50.01 -47.86
CA HIS A 32 10.22 -50.68 -48.65
C HIS A 32 9.22 -49.72 -49.31
N ALA A 33 9.15 -48.48 -48.83
CA ALA A 33 8.25 -47.44 -49.34
C ALA A 33 8.90 -46.54 -50.39
N ALA A 34 10.15 -46.81 -50.79
CA ALA A 34 10.85 -46.03 -51.79
C ALA A 34 10.10 -46.04 -53.13
N GLY A 35 9.78 -44.85 -53.65
CA GLY A 35 9.05 -44.67 -54.91
C GLY A 35 7.52 -44.74 -54.82
N LEU A 36 6.93 -44.89 -53.62
CA LEU A 36 5.49 -44.74 -53.44
C LEU A 36 5.05 -43.29 -53.64
N ASP A 37 3.91 -43.08 -54.30
CA ASP A 37 3.23 -41.78 -54.33
C ASP A 37 2.83 -41.38 -52.90
N PHE A 38 3.17 -40.15 -52.48
CA PHE A 38 2.92 -39.61 -51.14
C PHE A 38 1.43 -39.53 -50.76
N LYS A 39 0.54 -39.76 -51.72
CA LYS A 39 -0.92 -39.85 -51.54
C LYS A 39 -1.50 -41.26 -51.77
N SER A 40 -0.66 -42.25 -52.08
CA SER A 40 -1.11 -43.63 -52.22
C SER A 40 -1.62 -44.19 -50.89
N ALA A 41 -2.60 -45.09 -50.95
CA ALA A 41 -3.09 -45.79 -49.75
C ALA A 41 -1.97 -46.57 -49.04
N ALA A 42 -1.00 -47.10 -49.79
CA ALA A 42 0.17 -47.78 -49.26
C ALA A 42 1.09 -46.81 -48.47
N TYR A 43 1.30 -45.60 -48.98
CA TYR A 43 2.05 -44.57 -48.27
C TYR A 43 1.35 -44.15 -46.98
N GLU A 44 0.06 -43.79 -47.04
CA GLU A 44 -0.69 -43.35 -45.86
C GLU A 44 -0.78 -44.45 -44.79
N LYS A 45 -0.91 -45.73 -45.17
CA LYS A 45 -0.88 -46.87 -44.22
C LYS A 45 0.47 -47.03 -43.52
N SER A 46 1.58 -46.71 -44.19
CA SER A 46 2.93 -46.87 -43.63
C SER A 46 3.47 -45.60 -42.97
N LYS A 47 2.87 -44.43 -43.23
CA LYS A 47 3.29 -43.09 -42.80
C LYS A 47 3.56 -42.96 -41.30
N ALA A 48 2.68 -43.52 -40.46
CA ALA A 48 2.85 -43.51 -39.01
C ALA A 48 4.06 -44.36 -38.55
N THR A 49 4.30 -45.49 -39.21
CA THR A 49 5.39 -46.41 -38.85
C THR A 49 6.76 -45.87 -39.25
N ARG A 50 6.86 -45.16 -40.38
CA ARG A 50 8.11 -44.54 -40.87
C ARG A 50 8.47 -43.20 -40.23
N ALA A 51 7.56 -42.60 -39.45
CA ALA A 51 7.64 -41.22 -38.97
C ALA A 51 8.94 -40.87 -38.23
N LEU A 52 9.50 -41.81 -37.48
CA LEU A 52 10.75 -41.60 -36.75
C LEU A 52 11.99 -41.56 -37.65
N ARG A 53 11.93 -42.16 -38.86
CA ARG A 53 13.01 -42.11 -39.83
C ARG A 53 12.81 -41.04 -40.89
N GLU A 54 11.61 -40.89 -41.42
CA GLU A 54 11.34 -39.99 -42.54
C GLU A 54 9.94 -39.39 -42.46
N TYR A 55 9.86 -38.07 -42.54
CA TYR A 55 8.62 -37.31 -42.48
C TYR A 55 8.49 -36.35 -43.65
N HIS A 56 7.25 -36.21 -44.12
CA HIS A 56 6.88 -35.37 -45.25
C HIS A 56 5.65 -34.54 -44.90
N TYR A 57 5.73 -33.23 -45.13
CA TYR A 57 4.60 -32.31 -44.99
C TYR A 57 4.02 -31.95 -46.36
N LEU A 58 2.72 -32.22 -46.52
CA LEU A 58 1.95 -31.89 -47.71
C LEU A 58 0.59 -31.28 -47.33
N THR A 59 0.03 -30.45 -48.21
CA THR A 59 -1.27 -29.82 -47.99
C THR A 59 -2.41 -30.85 -48.07
N ARG A 60 -3.52 -30.62 -47.35
CA ARG A 60 -4.67 -31.57 -47.31
C ARG A 60 -5.18 -31.96 -48.70
N LYS A 61 -5.16 -31.05 -49.68
CA LYS A 61 -5.62 -31.27 -51.07
C LYS A 61 -4.48 -31.40 -52.10
N ALA A 62 -3.29 -31.83 -51.69
CA ALA A 62 -2.19 -32.04 -52.64
C ALA A 62 -2.55 -33.10 -53.71
N LYS A 63 -2.04 -32.95 -54.94
CA LYS A 63 -2.30 -33.85 -56.09
C LYS A 63 -1.53 -35.18 -55.94
N HIS A 64 -1.95 -36.20 -56.67
CA HIS A 64 -1.20 -37.46 -56.82
C HIS A 64 0.07 -37.25 -57.67
N GLY A 65 1.07 -38.11 -57.46
CA GLY A 65 2.30 -38.14 -58.26
C GLY A 65 3.30 -37.03 -57.95
N LEU A 66 3.27 -36.49 -56.72
CA LEU A 66 4.20 -35.45 -56.30
C LEU A 66 5.61 -36.00 -56.14
N GLN A 67 6.60 -35.25 -56.61
CA GLN A 67 8.00 -35.52 -56.31
C GLN A 67 8.38 -34.96 -54.94
N GLU A 68 9.41 -35.53 -54.30
CA GLU A 68 9.86 -35.10 -52.96
C GLU A 68 10.17 -33.58 -52.93
N LYS A 69 10.83 -33.06 -53.97
CA LYS A 69 11.13 -31.63 -54.14
C LYS A 69 9.90 -30.71 -54.24
N GLU A 70 8.72 -31.26 -54.49
CA GLU A 70 7.45 -30.52 -54.56
C GLU A 70 6.70 -30.48 -53.22
N LEU A 71 7.27 -31.10 -52.18
CA LEU A 71 6.76 -31.07 -50.81
C LEU A 71 7.22 -29.80 -50.08
N PHE A 72 6.39 -29.33 -49.14
CA PHE A 72 6.71 -28.17 -48.29
C PHE A 72 7.81 -28.50 -47.26
N PHE A 73 7.88 -29.76 -46.83
CA PHE A 73 8.92 -30.26 -45.94
C PHE A 73 9.21 -31.72 -46.22
N SER A 74 10.49 -32.06 -46.34
CA SER A 74 11.00 -33.43 -46.31
C SER A 74 12.16 -33.48 -45.34
N ALA A 75 12.17 -34.46 -44.44
CA ALA A 75 13.28 -34.68 -43.52
C ALA A 75 13.50 -36.17 -43.27
N LYS A 76 14.78 -36.56 -43.34
CA LYS A 76 15.30 -37.85 -42.89
C LYS A 76 16.02 -37.64 -41.57
N PHE A 77 15.59 -38.37 -40.55
CA PHE A 77 16.09 -38.25 -39.19
C PHE A 77 17.04 -39.41 -38.85
N ASP A 78 18.16 -39.07 -38.25
CA ASP A 78 19.03 -40.00 -37.52
C ASP A 78 18.30 -40.54 -36.28
N ARG A 79 18.93 -41.47 -35.59
CA ARG A 79 18.42 -42.11 -34.37
C ARG A 79 18.12 -41.05 -33.29
N PRO A 80 16.86 -40.94 -32.82
CA PRO A 80 16.47 -39.95 -31.82
C PRO A 80 16.92 -40.35 -30.40
N GLN A 81 17.05 -39.37 -29.52
CA GLN A 81 17.46 -39.58 -28.12
C GLN A 81 16.61 -38.75 -27.16
N LEU A 82 16.34 -39.31 -25.98
CA LEU A 82 15.67 -38.63 -24.88
C LEU A 82 16.63 -38.50 -23.68
N LYS A 83 16.84 -37.29 -23.18
CA LYS A 83 17.61 -37.02 -21.96
C LYS A 83 16.71 -36.38 -20.92
N PHE A 84 16.49 -37.06 -19.79
CA PHE A 84 15.59 -36.57 -18.75
C PHE A 84 16.25 -35.45 -17.94
N ILE A 85 15.49 -34.42 -17.63
CA ILE A 85 15.90 -33.30 -16.78
C ILE A 85 15.49 -33.61 -15.34
N CYS A 86 14.23 -34.02 -15.20
CA CYS A 86 13.56 -34.31 -13.94
C CYS A 86 12.39 -35.27 -14.21
N ASN A 87 11.56 -35.54 -13.20
CA ASN A 87 10.39 -36.42 -13.36
C ASN A 87 9.26 -35.81 -14.23
N HIS A 88 9.37 -34.51 -14.55
CA HIS A 88 8.33 -33.75 -15.23
C HIS A 88 8.75 -33.24 -16.61
N SER A 89 10.03 -33.34 -16.99
CA SER A 89 10.54 -32.82 -18.26
C SER A 89 11.78 -33.55 -18.77
N ALA A 90 11.93 -33.57 -20.09
CA ALA A 90 13.10 -34.10 -20.79
C ALA A 90 13.46 -33.25 -22.00
N PHE A 91 14.70 -33.39 -22.44
CA PHE A 91 15.16 -32.93 -23.74
C PHE A 91 15.01 -34.05 -24.77
N PHE A 92 14.27 -33.77 -25.84
CA PHE A 92 14.08 -34.65 -26.99
C PHE A 92 14.98 -34.19 -28.14
N TYR A 93 16.00 -35.00 -28.44
CA TYR A 93 17.00 -34.75 -29.47
C TYR A 93 16.56 -35.41 -30.78
N LEU A 94 16.51 -34.61 -31.83
CA LEU A 94 16.25 -35.04 -33.19
C LEU A 94 17.35 -34.52 -34.08
N LYS A 95 17.96 -35.40 -34.87
CA LYS A 95 19.01 -35.02 -35.81
C LYS A 95 18.52 -35.26 -37.23
N ILE A 96 18.43 -34.20 -38.01
CA ILE A 96 18.06 -34.22 -39.42
C ILE A 96 19.33 -34.52 -40.22
N GLU A 97 19.41 -35.71 -40.81
CA GLU A 97 20.53 -36.10 -41.68
C GLU A 97 20.49 -35.33 -42.99
N SER A 98 19.32 -35.26 -43.63
CA SER A 98 19.11 -34.57 -44.90
C SER A 98 17.63 -34.27 -45.14
N GLY A 99 17.35 -33.29 -45.98
CA GLY A 99 16.01 -32.88 -46.34
C GLY A 99 15.95 -31.48 -46.94
N HIS A 100 14.74 -30.93 -47.03
CA HIS A 100 14.50 -29.54 -47.37
C HIS A 100 13.26 -29.01 -46.66
N LEU A 101 13.23 -27.69 -46.47
CA LEU A 101 12.07 -26.96 -45.97
C LEU A 101 11.72 -25.81 -46.91
N ASN A 102 10.44 -25.52 -47.06
CA ASN A 102 9.97 -24.40 -47.86
C ASN A 102 9.71 -23.17 -46.97
N LEU A 103 10.27 -22.02 -47.34
CA LEU A 103 10.14 -20.77 -46.56
C LEU A 103 8.73 -20.15 -46.63
N GLU A 104 7.90 -20.53 -47.60
CA GLU A 104 6.51 -20.03 -47.74
C GLU A 104 5.54 -20.78 -46.80
N VAL A 105 5.84 -20.82 -45.50
CA VAL A 105 5.04 -21.52 -44.49
C VAL A 105 3.57 -21.09 -44.45
N LYS A 106 3.27 -19.82 -44.77
CA LYS A 106 1.88 -19.32 -44.87
C LYS A 106 1.07 -19.98 -45.98
N GLU A 107 1.72 -20.44 -47.05
CA GLU A 107 1.08 -21.14 -48.15
C GLU A 107 0.85 -22.63 -47.81
N ALA A 108 1.60 -23.17 -46.85
CA ALA A 108 1.54 -24.58 -46.46
C ALA A 108 0.19 -24.97 -45.82
N ASP A 109 -0.55 -24.00 -45.28
CA ASP A 109 -1.90 -24.20 -44.74
C ASP A 109 -3.01 -24.06 -45.79
N ARG A 110 -2.72 -23.48 -46.96
CA ARG A 110 -3.72 -23.30 -48.02
C ARG A 110 -3.99 -24.62 -48.73
N ALA A 111 -5.28 -24.97 -48.81
CA ALA A 111 -5.71 -26.22 -49.41
C ALA A 111 -5.35 -26.30 -50.90
N GLY A 112 -4.47 -27.23 -51.26
CA GLY A 112 -4.06 -27.46 -52.65
C GLY A 112 -2.91 -26.58 -53.14
N ALA A 113 -2.31 -25.78 -52.25
CA ALA A 113 -1.09 -25.04 -52.56
C ALA A 113 0.06 -25.99 -52.93
N LYS A 114 0.93 -25.50 -53.82
CA LYS A 114 2.15 -26.18 -54.25
C LYS A 114 3.36 -25.44 -53.69
N ALA A 115 4.32 -26.19 -53.15
CA ALA A 115 5.58 -25.62 -52.69
C ALA A 115 6.35 -25.03 -53.89
N LYS A 116 6.74 -23.76 -53.80
CA LYS A 116 7.63 -23.16 -54.81
C LYS A 116 9.04 -23.67 -54.60
N GLN A 117 9.59 -24.36 -55.59
CA GLN A 117 10.94 -24.95 -55.51
C GLN A 117 12.03 -23.89 -55.24
N SER A 118 11.86 -22.66 -55.72
CA SER A 118 12.78 -21.54 -55.44
C SER A 118 12.83 -21.14 -53.96
N ALA A 119 11.76 -21.42 -53.21
CA ALA A 119 11.67 -21.17 -51.77
C ALA A 119 12.11 -22.37 -50.92
N ASN A 120 12.47 -23.50 -51.53
CA ASN A 120 13.05 -24.62 -50.80
C ASN A 120 14.49 -24.27 -50.38
N ARG A 121 14.82 -24.62 -49.13
CA ARG A 121 16.16 -24.58 -48.59
C ARG A 121 16.53 -25.97 -48.12
N ASN A 122 17.66 -26.47 -48.62
CA ASN A 122 18.17 -27.77 -48.20
C ASN A 122 18.65 -27.67 -46.75
N ILE A 123 18.32 -28.68 -45.96
CA ILE A 123 18.77 -28.84 -44.58
C ILE A 123 19.54 -30.16 -44.48
N LYS A 124 20.71 -30.13 -43.84
CA LYS A 124 21.57 -31.29 -43.71
C LYS A 124 22.34 -31.22 -42.40
N SER A 125 22.46 -32.36 -41.72
CA SER A 125 23.22 -32.51 -40.47
C SER A 125 22.83 -31.48 -39.39
N LEU A 126 21.53 -31.20 -39.25
CA LEU A 126 21.01 -30.29 -38.22
C LEU A 126 20.59 -31.09 -37.00
N GLU A 127 21.05 -30.70 -35.81
CA GLU A 127 20.52 -31.20 -34.56
C GLU A 127 19.53 -30.18 -33.99
N VAL A 128 18.34 -30.64 -33.64
CA VAL A 128 17.30 -29.84 -32.98
C VAL A 128 16.92 -30.48 -31.66
N VAL A 129 16.84 -29.68 -30.62
CA VAL A 129 16.54 -30.14 -29.25
C VAL A 129 15.31 -29.43 -28.73
N PHE A 130 14.35 -30.24 -28.28
CA PHE A 130 13.11 -29.76 -27.70
C PHE A 130 13.09 -29.97 -26.20
N HIS A 131 12.67 -28.97 -25.42
CA HIS A 131 12.23 -29.16 -24.04
C HIS A 131 10.79 -29.67 -24.07
N VAL A 132 10.57 -30.87 -23.52
CA VAL A 132 9.30 -31.59 -23.61
C VAL A 132 8.81 -31.92 -22.19
N PRO A 133 7.62 -31.44 -21.79
CA PRO A 133 7.00 -31.88 -20.55
C PRO A 133 6.62 -33.36 -20.62
N ILE A 134 6.73 -34.07 -19.51
CA ILE A 134 6.43 -35.49 -19.38
C ILE A 134 5.30 -35.67 -18.38
N THR A 135 4.46 -36.67 -18.61
CA THR A 135 3.49 -37.14 -17.64
C THR A 135 3.72 -38.61 -17.40
N ARG A 136 3.96 -38.96 -16.13
CA ARG A 136 4.05 -40.34 -15.69
C ARG A 136 2.65 -40.84 -15.36
N THR A 137 2.25 -41.94 -15.98
CA THR A 137 1.02 -42.65 -15.65
C THR A 137 1.35 -44.10 -15.33
N SER A 138 0.45 -44.81 -14.67
CA SER A 138 0.64 -46.22 -14.36
C SER A 138 -0.65 -46.99 -14.55
N THR A 139 -0.56 -48.15 -15.17
CA THR A 139 -1.65 -49.12 -15.23
C THR A 139 -1.37 -50.23 -14.22
N LYS A 140 -2.30 -50.45 -13.30
CA LYS A 140 -2.25 -51.58 -12.37
C LYS A 140 -3.02 -52.75 -12.97
N GLY A 141 -2.43 -53.94 -12.93
CA GLY A 141 -3.05 -55.17 -13.37
C GLY A 141 -2.91 -56.27 -12.32
N ARG A 142 -3.79 -57.27 -12.40
CA ARG A 142 -3.71 -58.48 -11.58
C ARG A 142 -3.88 -59.68 -12.50
N ASP A 143 -2.83 -60.49 -12.62
CA ASP A 143 -2.84 -61.73 -13.38
C ASP A 143 -2.14 -62.80 -12.55
N SER A 144 -2.80 -63.92 -12.27
CA SER A 144 -2.23 -65.02 -11.47
C SER A 144 -1.00 -65.67 -12.11
N LYS A 145 -0.72 -65.41 -13.39
CA LYS A 145 0.46 -65.89 -14.11
C LYS A 145 1.67 -64.94 -14.00
N ILE A 146 1.47 -63.74 -13.50
CA ILE A 146 2.48 -62.68 -13.38
C ILE A 146 2.60 -62.34 -11.89
N SER A 147 3.77 -62.51 -11.29
CA SER A 147 4.06 -62.41 -9.84
C SER A 147 3.68 -63.63 -8.99
N ASN A 148 3.89 -63.53 -7.67
CA ASN A 148 3.45 -64.48 -6.64
C ASN A 148 1.91 -64.53 -6.43
N GLY A 149 1.15 -64.64 -7.51
CA GLY A 149 -0.29 -65.01 -7.56
C GLY A 149 -1.29 -64.05 -6.92
N SER A 150 -0.84 -63.05 -6.15
CA SER A 150 -1.69 -62.16 -5.33
C SER A 150 -1.27 -60.69 -5.37
N ALA A 151 -0.10 -60.35 -5.92
CA ALA A 151 0.38 -58.97 -6.00
C ALA A 151 -0.16 -58.27 -7.25
N ASP A 152 -0.49 -56.98 -7.11
CA ASP A 152 -0.82 -56.13 -8.26
C ASP A 152 0.49 -55.78 -8.97
N HIS A 153 0.60 -56.03 -10.27
CA HIS A 153 1.73 -55.54 -11.06
C HIS A 153 1.44 -54.13 -11.57
N THR A 154 2.47 -53.29 -11.58
CA THR A 154 2.33 -51.90 -12.03
C THR A 154 3.22 -51.66 -13.25
N ILE A 155 2.60 -51.34 -14.38
CA ILE A 155 3.29 -50.92 -15.59
C ILE A 155 3.25 -49.39 -15.62
N GLN A 156 4.42 -48.78 -15.48
CA GLN A 156 4.55 -47.33 -15.54
C GLN A 156 4.85 -46.89 -16.97
N MET A 157 4.30 -45.75 -17.36
CA MET A 157 4.42 -45.18 -18.69
C MET A 157 4.88 -43.72 -18.57
N GLN A 158 5.81 -43.33 -19.44
CA GLN A 158 6.25 -41.96 -19.65
C GLN A 158 5.60 -41.43 -20.93
N ILE A 159 4.75 -40.42 -20.78
CA ILE A 159 4.02 -39.79 -21.88
C ILE A 159 4.63 -38.42 -22.16
N LEU A 160 5.27 -38.27 -23.34
CA LEU A 160 5.80 -37.00 -23.82
C LEU A 160 4.66 -36.10 -24.30
N LYS A 161 4.52 -34.90 -23.71
CA LYS A 161 3.57 -33.88 -24.14
C LYS A 161 4.13 -33.11 -25.33
N LEU A 162 4.17 -33.78 -26.49
CA LEU A 162 4.77 -33.24 -27.71
C LEU A 162 4.11 -31.96 -28.24
N ASP A 163 2.85 -31.68 -27.87
CA ASP A 163 2.17 -30.43 -28.23
C ASP A 163 2.68 -29.23 -27.44
N ASP A 164 3.23 -29.47 -26.24
CA ASP A 164 3.80 -28.46 -25.34
C ASP A 164 5.33 -28.34 -25.52
N ALA A 165 5.89 -29.05 -26.51
CA ALA A 165 7.32 -29.08 -26.76
C ALA A 165 7.82 -27.72 -27.28
N LYS A 166 8.92 -27.23 -26.68
CA LYS A 166 9.56 -25.96 -27.06
C LYS A 166 10.91 -26.22 -27.70
N LEU A 167 11.18 -25.62 -28.85
CA LEU A 167 12.48 -25.70 -29.52
C LEU A 167 13.51 -24.84 -28.76
N ILE A 168 14.54 -25.46 -28.19
CA ILE A 168 15.55 -24.79 -27.34
C ILE A 168 16.87 -24.58 -28.09
N MET A 169 17.27 -25.54 -28.92
CA MET A 169 18.54 -25.49 -29.62
C MET A 169 18.40 -25.97 -31.06
N VAL A 170 19.10 -25.30 -31.96
CA VAL A 170 19.37 -25.73 -33.33
C VAL A 170 20.88 -25.65 -33.54
N ASN A 171 21.52 -26.72 -33.97
CA ASN A 171 22.97 -26.80 -34.14
C ASN A 171 23.32 -27.32 -35.56
N PRO A 172 24.17 -26.63 -36.35
CA PRO A 172 24.83 -25.34 -36.08
C PRO A 172 23.92 -24.12 -36.23
N ASP A 173 23.78 -23.32 -35.17
CA ASP A 173 22.88 -22.15 -35.16
C ASP A 173 23.37 -21.02 -36.08
N SER A 174 24.68 -20.73 -36.04
CA SER A 174 25.31 -19.58 -36.71
C SER A 174 25.19 -19.60 -38.25
N THR A 175 24.84 -20.74 -38.83
CA THR A 175 24.71 -20.90 -40.29
C THR A 175 23.27 -20.80 -40.79
N LEU A 176 22.28 -20.77 -39.89
CA LEU A 176 20.86 -20.74 -40.24
C LEU A 176 20.33 -19.31 -40.17
N GLY A 177 19.89 -18.77 -41.32
CA GLY A 177 19.16 -17.51 -41.35
C GLY A 177 17.84 -17.58 -40.57
N SER A 178 17.35 -16.45 -40.06
CA SER A 178 16.10 -16.35 -39.28
C SER A 178 14.91 -17.02 -39.97
N ASP A 179 14.74 -16.78 -41.27
CA ASP A 179 13.62 -17.33 -42.04
C ASP A 179 13.63 -18.86 -42.08
N VAL A 180 14.82 -19.47 -42.11
CA VAL A 180 14.98 -20.93 -42.10
C VAL A 180 14.65 -21.48 -40.71
N ARG A 181 15.04 -20.78 -39.64
CA ARG A 181 14.71 -21.16 -38.26
C ARG A 181 13.21 -21.11 -38.00
N ASP A 182 12.54 -20.05 -38.46
CA ASP A 182 11.08 -19.90 -38.31
C ASP A 182 10.32 -20.98 -39.08
N ALA A 183 10.74 -21.25 -40.32
CA ALA A 183 10.16 -22.32 -41.12
C ALA A 183 10.42 -23.70 -40.49
N LEU A 184 11.63 -23.95 -39.97
CA LEU A 184 11.98 -25.19 -39.27
C LEU A 184 11.11 -25.38 -38.02
N ALA A 185 10.95 -24.34 -37.20
CA ALA A 185 10.11 -24.38 -36.00
C ALA A 185 8.65 -24.71 -36.36
N PHE A 186 8.12 -24.12 -37.44
CA PHE A 186 6.78 -24.43 -37.95
C PHE A 186 6.64 -25.91 -38.33
N TYR A 187 7.50 -26.44 -39.20
CA TYR A 187 7.38 -27.82 -39.65
C TYR A 187 7.65 -28.84 -38.54
N MET A 188 8.59 -28.55 -37.64
CA MET A 188 8.84 -29.42 -36.50
C MET A 188 7.66 -29.48 -35.54
N ARG A 189 6.91 -28.38 -35.34
CA ARG A 189 5.66 -28.41 -34.56
C ARG A 189 4.65 -29.39 -35.17
N HIS A 190 4.46 -29.36 -36.49
CA HIS A 190 3.59 -30.30 -37.18
C HIS A 190 4.08 -31.75 -37.11
N TYR A 191 5.40 -31.95 -37.18
CA TYR A 191 6.02 -33.25 -37.01
C TYR A 191 5.77 -33.84 -35.61
N LEU A 192 5.98 -33.05 -34.56
CA LEU A 192 5.75 -33.47 -33.17
C LEU A 192 4.28 -33.81 -32.90
N ALA A 193 3.35 -32.98 -33.41
CA ALA A 193 1.91 -33.28 -33.36
C ALA A 193 1.57 -34.59 -34.08
N PHE A 194 2.24 -34.89 -35.21
CA PHE A 194 2.08 -36.15 -35.93
C PHE A 194 2.65 -37.36 -35.17
N LEU A 195 3.80 -37.21 -34.50
CA LEU A 195 4.34 -38.26 -33.62
C LEU A 195 3.38 -38.56 -32.46
N LYS A 196 2.73 -37.53 -31.90
CA LYS A 196 1.69 -37.71 -30.89
C LYS A 196 0.51 -38.51 -31.46
N ALA A 197 -0.07 -38.06 -32.57
CA ALA A 197 -1.22 -38.71 -33.22
C ALA A 197 -0.94 -40.17 -33.64
N SER A 198 0.33 -40.52 -33.91
CA SER A 198 0.76 -41.88 -34.25
C SER A 198 1.15 -42.73 -33.03
N GLY A 199 0.96 -42.24 -31.81
CA GLY A 199 1.26 -42.97 -30.58
C GLY A 199 2.76 -43.10 -30.27
N LYS A 200 3.64 -42.36 -30.96
CA LYS A 200 5.10 -42.41 -30.80
C LYS A 200 5.63 -41.51 -29.66
N HIS A 201 4.76 -41.21 -28.69
CA HIS A 201 5.04 -40.32 -27.57
C HIS A 201 4.87 -41.02 -26.21
N VAL A 202 4.55 -42.31 -26.20
CA VAL A 202 4.34 -43.11 -24.99
C VAL A 202 5.44 -44.17 -24.92
N PHE A 203 6.14 -44.24 -23.80
CA PHE A 203 7.20 -45.21 -23.54
C PHE A 203 6.94 -45.92 -22.21
N PHE A 204 7.31 -47.19 -22.12
CA PHE A 204 7.20 -47.93 -20.86
C PHE A 204 8.43 -47.67 -20.00
N ASP A 205 8.22 -47.45 -18.71
CA ASP A 205 9.29 -47.47 -17.73
C ASP A 205 9.65 -48.93 -17.39
N LEU A 206 10.63 -49.15 -16.52
CA LEU A 206 10.90 -50.47 -15.96
C LEU A 206 9.64 -51.00 -15.25
N CYS A 207 9.14 -52.14 -15.71
CA CYS A 207 7.96 -52.77 -15.13
C CYS A 207 8.28 -53.33 -13.73
N ASP A 208 7.38 -53.11 -12.79
CA ASP A 208 7.41 -53.76 -11.48
C ASP A 208 6.32 -54.84 -11.43
N PHE A 209 6.75 -56.09 -11.58
CA PHE A 209 5.86 -57.25 -11.55
C PHE A 209 5.73 -57.84 -10.15
N ASP A 210 6.60 -57.49 -9.20
CA ASP A 210 6.63 -58.07 -7.87
C ASP A 210 6.49 -56.95 -6.84
N ALA A 211 5.28 -56.39 -6.72
CA ALA A 211 4.93 -55.30 -5.79
C ALA A 211 5.03 -55.73 -4.32
N THR A 212 6.24 -56.06 -3.90
CA THR A 212 6.66 -56.16 -2.50
C THR A 212 6.99 -54.75 -2.02
N GLU A 213 6.77 -54.50 -0.72
CA GLU A 213 6.97 -53.19 -0.09
C GLU A 213 8.39 -52.66 -0.35
N GLY A 214 8.52 -51.73 -1.31
CA GLY A 214 9.82 -51.17 -1.70
C GLY A 214 9.98 -50.94 -3.21
N THR A 215 8.93 -50.48 -3.90
CA THR A 215 9.00 -50.23 -5.35
C THR A 215 10.17 -49.29 -5.66
N THR A 216 11.12 -49.78 -6.45
CA THR A 216 12.27 -48.97 -6.87
C THR A 216 11.77 -47.77 -7.66
N LYS A 217 12.01 -46.57 -7.15
CA LYS A 217 11.52 -45.33 -7.75
C LYS A 217 12.57 -44.78 -8.69
N SER A 218 12.28 -44.78 -9.99
CA SER A 218 13.05 -43.99 -10.96
C SER A 218 12.82 -42.50 -10.68
N ASP A 219 13.84 -41.82 -10.14
CA ASP A 219 13.87 -40.37 -9.96
C ASP A 219 14.91 -39.75 -10.89
N PHE A 220 14.43 -39.14 -11.97
CA PHE A 220 15.29 -38.60 -13.03
C PHE A 220 16.02 -37.32 -12.63
N SER A 221 15.57 -36.64 -11.57
CA SER A 221 16.18 -35.38 -11.13
C SER A 221 17.59 -35.56 -10.57
N CYS A 222 17.93 -36.78 -10.13
CA CYS A 222 19.21 -37.11 -9.50
C CYS A 222 20.31 -37.57 -10.48
N ILE A 223 19.96 -37.89 -11.75
CA ILE A 223 20.91 -38.41 -12.75
C ILE A 223 21.31 -37.36 -13.81
N ARG A 224 21.10 -36.08 -13.49
CA ARG A 224 21.34 -34.96 -14.40
C ARG A 224 22.83 -34.81 -14.74
N THR A 225 23.14 -34.44 -15.98
CA THR A 225 24.53 -34.21 -16.42
C THR A 225 24.82 -32.74 -16.67
N ARG A 226 26.11 -32.35 -16.68
CA ARG A 226 26.53 -30.97 -16.98
C ARG A 226 26.08 -30.47 -18.35
N GLU A 227 25.90 -31.37 -19.31
CA GLU A 227 25.37 -31.05 -20.64
C GLU A 227 23.91 -30.54 -20.54
N ILE A 228 23.10 -31.23 -19.73
CA ILE A 228 21.71 -30.84 -19.46
C ILE A 228 21.67 -29.47 -18.77
N ASP A 229 22.60 -29.20 -17.85
CA ASP A 229 22.70 -27.89 -17.19
C ASP A 229 23.00 -26.75 -18.14
N GLY A 230 23.84 -26.99 -19.15
CA GLY A 230 24.10 -26.03 -20.21
C GLY A 230 22.83 -25.66 -20.98
N LEU A 231 22.01 -26.65 -21.30
CA LEU A 231 20.74 -26.45 -22.01
C LEU A 231 19.65 -25.83 -21.12
N LEU A 232 19.62 -26.16 -19.83
CA LEU A 232 18.64 -25.59 -18.87
C LEU A 232 18.75 -24.07 -18.78
N LYS A 233 19.96 -23.51 -18.89
CA LYS A 233 20.16 -22.05 -18.92
C LYS A 233 19.37 -21.35 -20.02
N ASN A 234 19.17 -22.02 -21.16
CA ASN A 234 18.39 -21.49 -22.28
C ASN A 234 16.87 -21.51 -22.03
N VAL A 235 16.41 -22.27 -21.03
CA VAL A 235 14.98 -22.40 -20.70
C VAL A 235 14.63 -21.63 -19.42
N GLN A 236 15.60 -21.39 -18.54
CA GLN A 236 15.38 -20.84 -17.19
C GLN A 236 14.56 -19.55 -17.15
N GLN A 237 14.73 -18.64 -18.12
CA GLN A 237 13.97 -17.38 -18.17
C GLN A 237 12.48 -17.58 -18.53
N GLU A 238 12.15 -18.69 -19.20
CA GLU A 238 10.77 -18.99 -19.61
C GLU A 238 10.03 -19.90 -18.62
N VAL A 239 10.76 -20.59 -17.74
CA VAL A 239 10.13 -21.46 -16.74
C VAL A 239 9.44 -20.56 -15.72
N LYS A 240 8.16 -20.84 -15.46
CA LYS A 240 7.42 -20.26 -14.35
C LYS A 240 7.14 -21.35 -13.33
N LEU A 241 7.43 -21.07 -12.06
CA LEU A 241 7.08 -21.95 -10.96
C LEU A 241 5.57 -22.16 -10.93
N LEU A 242 5.14 -23.41 -10.84
CA LEU A 242 3.75 -23.84 -10.91
C LEU A 242 3.02 -23.33 -12.17
N ASN A 243 3.78 -23.01 -13.23
CA ASN A 243 3.32 -22.35 -14.46
C ASN A 243 2.69 -20.95 -14.23
N LYS A 244 2.88 -20.35 -13.05
CA LYS A 244 2.25 -19.09 -12.64
C LYS A 244 3.26 -18.04 -12.21
N PHE A 245 4.23 -18.41 -11.40
CA PHE A 245 5.09 -17.48 -10.67
C PHE A 245 6.48 -17.34 -11.29
N ASP A 246 7.09 -16.17 -11.11
CA ASP A 246 8.48 -15.94 -11.51
C ASP A 246 9.44 -16.80 -10.67
N CYS A 247 10.49 -17.31 -11.30
CA CYS A 247 11.51 -18.14 -10.64
C CYS A 247 12.24 -17.40 -9.50
N GLY A 248 12.35 -16.08 -9.57
CA GLY A 248 13.06 -15.24 -8.60
C GLY A 248 12.37 -15.12 -7.24
N VAL A 249 11.06 -15.40 -7.15
CA VAL A 249 10.26 -15.21 -5.92
C VAL A 249 10.82 -16.03 -4.75
N LEU A 250 11.14 -17.30 -4.99
CA LEU A 250 11.68 -18.16 -3.93
C LEU A 250 13.08 -17.68 -3.50
N SER A 251 13.92 -17.30 -4.46
CA SER A 251 15.25 -16.77 -4.17
C SER A 251 15.17 -15.50 -3.31
N GLN A 252 14.27 -14.57 -3.64
CA GLN A 252 14.05 -13.35 -2.87
C GLN A 252 13.54 -13.63 -1.45
N PHE A 253 12.64 -14.61 -1.30
CA PHE A 253 12.13 -15.03 0.00
C PHE A 253 13.24 -15.55 0.93
N TYR A 254 14.03 -16.54 0.46
CA TYR A 254 15.11 -17.12 1.26
C TYR A 254 16.20 -16.11 1.57
N ARG A 255 16.46 -15.21 0.63
CA ARG A 255 17.38 -14.09 0.75
C ARG A 255 16.97 -13.12 1.87
N ALA A 256 15.72 -12.66 1.88
CA ALA A 256 15.19 -11.81 2.94
C ALA A 256 15.25 -12.50 4.31
N LYS A 257 14.91 -13.79 4.37
CA LYS A 257 14.95 -14.58 5.61
C LYS A 257 16.36 -14.80 6.14
N PHE A 258 17.31 -15.04 5.25
CA PHE A 258 18.73 -15.16 5.60
C PHE A 258 19.26 -13.88 6.23
N LEU A 259 18.96 -12.71 5.66
CA LEU A 259 19.44 -11.43 6.18
C LEU A 259 19.01 -11.18 7.63
N VAL A 260 17.80 -11.60 7.99
CA VAL A 260 17.30 -11.41 9.36
C VAL A 260 17.84 -12.44 10.31
N ALA A 261 17.92 -13.70 9.90
CA ALA A 261 18.65 -14.69 10.67
C ALA A 261 20.10 -14.22 10.96
N SER A 262 20.74 -13.58 9.98
CA SER A 262 22.10 -13.02 10.10
C SER A 262 22.18 -11.78 10.99
N ALA A 263 21.14 -10.95 11.03
CA ALA A 263 21.09 -9.82 11.96
C ALA A 263 20.89 -10.29 13.42
N LEU A 264 20.10 -11.36 13.61
CA LEU A 264 19.82 -11.96 14.91
C LEU A 264 21.00 -12.74 15.49
N SER A 265 21.84 -13.35 14.65
CA SER A 265 23.03 -14.07 15.10
C SER A 265 23.98 -13.14 15.87
N ASN A 266 24.06 -11.87 15.51
CA ASN A 266 24.91 -10.90 16.24
C ASN A 266 24.19 -10.25 17.44
N SER A 267 23.13 -10.85 18.01
CA SER A 267 22.29 -10.26 19.07
C SER A 267 22.21 -11.13 20.32
N GLY A 268 21.53 -10.65 21.37
CA GLY A 268 21.25 -11.43 22.59
C GLY A 268 20.38 -12.68 22.38
N LYS A 269 19.95 -12.95 21.14
CA LYS A 269 19.28 -14.19 20.71
C LYS A 269 20.21 -15.23 20.09
N TRP A 270 21.54 -15.01 20.09
CA TRP A 270 22.51 -16.06 19.73
C TRP A 270 22.25 -17.30 20.58
N GLY A 271 22.21 -18.48 19.95
CA GLY A 271 21.78 -19.70 20.62
C GLY A 271 20.33 -20.11 20.36
N SER A 272 19.56 -19.34 19.60
CA SER A 272 18.20 -19.68 19.18
C SER A 272 18.18 -20.32 17.79
N LEU A 273 17.23 -21.25 17.56
CA LEU A 273 16.96 -21.80 16.22
C LEU A 273 16.35 -20.75 15.26
N ASP A 274 15.93 -19.59 15.76
CA ASP A 274 15.53 -18.45 14.92
C ASP A 274 16.64 -17.99 13.95
N THR A 275 17.92 -18.29 14.26
CA THR A 275 19.06 -17.94 13.41
C THR A 275 19.44 -19.03 12.41
N ALA A 276 18.67 -20.13 12.31
CA ALA A 276 19.11 -21.36 11.64
C ALA A 276 19.50 -21.18 10.17
N LEU A 277 18.93 -20.21 9.45
CA LEU A 277 19.33 -19.91 8.07
C LEU A 277 20.72 -19.25 7.95
N ALA A 278 21.19 -18.57 8.99
CA ALA A 278 22.47 -17.87 9.02
C ALA A 278 23.54 -18.67 9.76
N SER A 279 23.18 -19.31 10.87
CA SER A 279 24.08 -20.16 11.63
C SER A 279 23.32 -21.22 12.41
N VAL A 280 23.93 -22.39 12.59
CA VAL A 280 23.41 -23.46 13.45
C VAL A 280 24.54 -24.08 14.27
N CYS A 281 24.29 -24.26 15.55
CA CYS A 281 25.12 -25.09 16.42
C CYS A 281 24.38 -26.37 16.80
N SER A 282 25.09 -27.50 16.80
CA SER A 282 24.56 -28.78 17.27
C SER A 282 23.99 -28.75 18.70
N GLU A 283 24.48 -27.86 19.57
CA GLU A 283 24.01 -27.73 20.96
C GLU A 283 22.64 -27.06 21.08
N TRP A 284 22.21 -26.34 20.05
CA TRP A 284 20.91 -25.67 20.05
C TRP A 284 19.76 -26.64 19.76
N ILE A 285 20.09 -27.87 19.33
CA ILE A 285 19.14 -28.89 18.92
C ILE A 285 18.88 -29.82 20.10
N ILE A 286 17.71 -29.67 20.72
CA ILE A 286 17.33 -30.43 21.92
C ILE A 286 17.21 -31.92 21.57
N GLY A 287 17.91 -32.77 22.33
CA GLY A 287 17.84 -34.22 22.18
C GLY A 287 18.79 -34.81 21.13
N TYR A 288 19.60 -33.98 20.46
CA TYR A 288 20.54 -34.43 19.45
C TYR A 288 21.81 -35.02 20.08
N GLN A 289 21.98 -36.35 20.00
CA GLN A 289 23.20 -37.01 20.45
C GLN A 289 24.15 -37.24 19.28
N VAL A 290 25.17 -36.39 19.17
CA VAL A 290 26.23 -36.52 18.16
C VAL A 290 27.56 -36.89 18.77
N GLN A 291 28.33 -37.69 18.04
CA GLN A 291 29.72 -38.03 18.39
C GLN A 291 30.66 -36.82 18.23
N HIS A 292 30.29 -35.86 17.39
CA HIS A 292 31.04 -34.64 17.12
C HIS A 292 30.07 -33.46 17.12
N HIS A 293 30.29 -32.50 18.02
CA HIS A 293 29.57 -31.23 17.99
C HIS A 293 30.04 -30.41 16.78
N PHE A 294 29.18 -29.56 16.25
CA PHE A 294 29.53 -28.71 15.13
C PHE A 294 28.87 -27.33 15.22
N PHE A 295 29.49 -26.38 14.52
CA PHE A 295 28.96 -25.06 14.25
C PHE A 295 29.02 -24.79 12.75
N ILE A 296 27.90 -24.41 12.16
CA ILE A 296 27.76 -24.06 10.75
C ILE A 296 27.48 -22.57 10.66
N ASN A 297 28.23 -21.87 9.82
CA ASN A 297 27.97 -20.52 9.35
C ASN A 297 27.57 -20.59 7.87
N PHE A 298 26.42 -20.02 7.54
CA PHE A 298 25.83 -20.09 6.20
C PHE A 298 26.06 -18.79 5.42
N GLU A 299 26.04 -18.91 4.09
CA GLU A 299 25.65 -17.82 3.21
C GLU A 299 24.17 -17.94 2.84
N ALA A 300 23.63 -16.91 2.17
CA ALA A 300 22.26 -16.93 1.66
C ALA A 300 22.02 -18.19 0.80
N PRO A 301 20.97 -18.98 1.10
CA PRO A 301 20.61 -20.12 0.26
C PRO A 301 20.30 -19.66 -1.16
N THR A 302 20.73 -20.45 -2.14
CA THR A 302 20.45 -20.17 -3.55
C THR A 302 19.46 -21.18 -4.12
N ILE A 303 18.51 -20.70 -4.92
CA ILE A 303 17.48 -21.54 -5.53
C ILE A 303 17.66 -21.57 -7.04
N GLN A 304 17.69 -22.78 -7.59
CA GLN A 304 17.76 -23.01 -9.02
C GLN A 304 16.53 -23.79 -9.45
N VAL A 305 15.72 -23.22 -10.35
CA VAL A 305 14.53 -23.91 -10.85
C VAL A 305 14.92 -24.99 -11.86
N LEU A 306 14.41 -26.21 -11.64
CA LEU A 306 14.59 -27.34 -12.56
C LEU A 306 13.43 -27.45 -13.54
N CYS A 307 12.21 -27.38 -13.01
CA CYS A 307 10.98 -27.38 -13.78
C CYS A 307 9.88 -26.62 -12.99
N PRO A 308 8.66 -26.46 -13.53
CA PRO A 308 7.58 -25.80 -12.81
C PRO A 308 7.24 -26.40 -11.43
N HIS A 309 7.63 -27.65 -11.16
CA HIS A 309 7.27 -28.38 -9.94
C HIS A 309 8.45 -28.78 -9.05
N GLU A 310 9.69 -28.53 -9.47
CA GLU A 310 10.89 -28.95 -8.75
C GLU A 310 11.96 -27.86 -8.80
N VAL A 311 12.61 -27.64 -7.66
CA VAL A 311 13.71 -26.69 -7.50
C VAL A 311 14.89 -27.37 -6.83
N ILE A 312 16.09 -26.84 -7.05
CA ILE A 312 17.28 -27.19 -6.29
C ILE A 312 17.51 -26.08 -5.27
N LEU A 313 17.37 -26.42 -4.00
CA LEU A 313 17.73 -25.57 -2.88
C LEU A 313 19.17 -25.86 -2.47
N LYS A 314 20.06 -24.87 -2.63
CA LYS A 314 21.48 -25.00 -2.31
C LYS A 314 21.79 -24.21 -1.05
N PHE A 315 22.14 -24.93 0.01
CA PHE A 315 22.67 -24.36 1.24
C PHE A 315 24.17 -24.18 1.09
N ARG A 316 24.61 -22.92 1.09
CA ARG A 316 26.03 -22.57 1.04
C ARG A 316 26.55 -22.47 2.48
N VAL A 317 27.40 -23.40 2.83
CA VAL A 317 28.08 -23.45 4.12
C VAL A 317 29.39 -22.71 3.96
N LYS A 318 29.42 -21.48 4.48
CA LYS A 318 30.61 -20.62 4.43
C LYS A 318 31.73 -21.20 5.27
N ASP A 319 31.42 -21.49 6.53
CA ASP A 319 32.35 -22.02 7.51
C ASP A 319 31.69 -23.15 8.32
N LEU A 320 32.43 -24.23 8.56
CA LEU A 320 31.99 -25.38 9.33
C LEU A 320 33.13 -25.84 10.24
N ALA A 321 32.90 -25.82 11.55
CA ALA A 321 33.85 -26.33 12.54
C ALA A 321 33.24 -27.51 13.30
N PHE A 322 34.05 -28.54 13.52
CA PHE A 322 33.72 -29.68 14.38
C PHE A 322 34.50 -29.62 15.69
N PHE A 323 33.85 -30.05 16.78
CA PHE A 323 34.35 -30.02 18.14
C PHE A 323 34.15 -31.37 18.82
N LYS A 324 35.08 -31.72 19.71
CA LYS A 324 34.97 -32.91 20.56
C LYS A 324 34.21 -32.63 21.85
N GLU A 325 34.30 -31.39 22.32
CA GLU A 325 33.77 -30.92 23.60
C GLU A 325 32.36 -30.32 23.41
N THR A 326 31.54 -30.41 24.45
CA THR A 326 30.31 -29.62 24.58
C THR A 326 30.65 -28.21 25.09
N HIS A 327 29.70 -27.28 24.99
CA HIS A 327 29.82 -25.86 25.30
C HIS A 327 30.82 -25.13 24.41
N ILE A 328 30.54 -25.10 23.10
CA ILE A 328 31.34 -24.38 22.10
C ILE A 328 31.48 -22.89 22.49
N ASP A 329 32.68 -22.50 22.92
CA ASP A 329 33.03 -21.15 23.33
C ASP A 329 34.34 -20.66 22.69
N ALA A 330 34.87 -19.53 23.19
CA ALA A 330 36.12 -18.97 22.68
C ALA A 330 37.35 -19.86 22.94
N LYS A 331 37.29 -20.77 23.90
CA LYS A 331 38.36 -21.68 24.31
C LYS A 331 38.23 -23.08 23.70
N ALA A 332 37.06 -23.41 23.15
CA ALA A 332 36.80 -24.69 22.50
C ALA A 332 37.88 -25.02 21.45
N THR A 333 38.36 -26.27 21.49
CA THR A 333 39.38 -26.78 20.58
C THR A 333 38.72 -27.33 19.32
N VAL A 334 39.09 -26.78 18.17
CA VAL A 334 38.53 -27.21 16.89
C VAL A 334 39.21 -28.50 16.45
N LEU A 335 38.40 -29.51 16.15
CA LEU A 335 38.85 -30.80 15.63
C LEU A 335 39.15 -30.72 14.13
N LYS A 336 38.24 -30.10 13.38
CA LYS A 336 38.33 -29.96 11.92
C LYS A 336 37.53 -28.76 11.45
N GLU A 337 38.04 -28.06 10.45
CA GLU A 337 37.39 -26.93 9.80
C GLU A 337 37.24 -27.18 8.30
N PHE A 338 36.11 -26.74 7.75
CA PHE A 338 35.80 -26.77 6.35
C PHE A 338 35.21 -25.42 5.92
N HIS A 339 35.48 -25.03 4.68
CA HIS A 339 34.98 -23.78 4.11
C HIS A 339 34.38 -24.02 2.73
N ASP A 340 33.50 -23.12 2.32
CA ASP A 340 32.90 -23.06 0.98
C ASP A 340 32.20 -24.36 0.56
N TRP A 341 31.58 -25.06 1.51
CA TRP A 341 30.77 -26.23 1.19
C TRP A 341 29.43 -25.79 0.61
N THR A 342 28.88 -26.58 -0.31
CA THR A 342 27.54 -26.41 -0.84
C THR A 342 26.81 -27.74 -0.74
N ILE A 343 25.69 -27.75 -0.03
CA ILE A 343 24.83 -28.92 0.12
C ILE A 343 23.51 -28.62 -0.58
N ALA A 344 23.19 -29.40 -1.60
CA ALA A 344 22.05 -29.15 -2.46
C ALA A 344 20.98 -30.23 -2.32
N PHE A 345 19.72 -29.81 -2.31
CA PHE A 345 18.55 -30.69 -2.28
C PHE A 345 17.61 -30.38 -3.43
N VAL A 346 17.13 -31.42 -4.11
CA VAL A 346 16.00 -31.32 -5.03
C VAL A 346 14.72 -31.40 -4.21
N VAL A 347 13.86 -30.39 -4.31
CA VAL A 347 12.64 -30.25 -3.51
C VAL A 347 11.47 -29.96 -4.44
N ARG A 348 10.32 -30.60 -4.20
CA ARG A 348 9.11 -30.30 -4.96
C ARG A 348 8.47 -29.01 -4.49
N VAL A 349 7.78 -28.37 -5.42
CA VAL A 349 7.03 -27.15 -5.22
C VAL A 349 5.56 -27.42 -5.50
N PHE A 350 4.68 -26.97 -4.61
CA PHE A 350 3.24 -27.04 -4.80
C PHE A 350 2.56 -25.76 -4.28
N GLU A 351 1.30 -25.59 -4.65
CA GLU A 351 0.42 -24.53 -4.15
C GLU A 351 -0.39 -25.10 -3.00
N ASN A 352 -0.33 -24.49 -1.82
CA ASN A 352 -1.14 -24.92 -0.69
C ASN A 352 -2.58 -24.40 -0.77
N ASP A 353 -3.45 -24.83 0.14
CA ASP A 353 -4.87 -24.43 0.18
C ASP A 353 -5.09 -22.91 0.32
N SER A 354 -4.05 -22.17 0.75
CA SER A 354 -4.07 -20.71 0.88
C SER A 354 -3.52 -19.97 -0.35
N GLY A 355 -3.20 -20.68 -1.44
CA GLY A 355 -2.62 -20.09 -2.66
C GLY A 355 -1.13 -19.73 -2.54
N MET A 356 -0.45 -20.15 -1.48
CA MET A 356 0.98 -19.87 -1.27
C MET A 356 1.86 -20.94 -1.91
N ILE A 357 3.06 -20.55 -2.32
CA ILE A 357 4.08 -21.48 -2.83
C ILE A 357 4.70 -22.20 -1.63
N GLN A 358 4.62 -23.52 -1.60
CA GLN A 358 5.18 -24.34 -0.54
C GLN A 358 6.26 -25.28 -1.08
N LEU A 359 7.39 -25.36 -0.37
CA LEU A 359 8.43 -26.36 -0.60
C LEU A 359 8.08 -27.63 0.18
N ASP A 360 7.96 -28.74 -0.53
CA ASP A 360 7.69 -30.06 0.04
C ASP A 360 8.99 -30.70 0.52
N PHE A 361 9.41 -30.37 1.74
CA PHE A 361 10.65 -30.93 2.27
C PHE A 361 10.60 -32.43 2.55
N GLU A 362 9.42 -33.07 2.62
CA GLU A 362 9.33 -34.53 2.67
C GLU A 362 9.86 -35.18 1.38
N THR A 363 9.86 -34.42 0.28
CA THR A 363 10.41 -34.84 -1.01
C THR A 363 11.87 -34.42 -1.21
N ALA A 364 12.49 -33.78 -0.23
CA ALA A 364 13.86 -33.29 -0.32
C ALA A 364 14.84 -34.45 -0.54
N GLN A 365 15.55 -34.41 -1.67
CA GLN A 365 16.55 -35.42 -2.01
C GLN A 365 17.91 -34.77 -2.20
N PHE A 366 18.93 -35.30 -1.54
CA PHE A 366 20.30 -34.82 -1.68
C PHE A 366 20.80 -34.97 -3.13
N SER A 367 21.25 -33.86 -3.73
CA SER A 367 21.88 -33.85 -5.06
C SER A 367 23.40 -33.81 -4.92
N ARG A 368 24.06 -34.94 -5.20
CA ARG A 368 25.53 -35.01 -5.21
C ARG A 368 26.15 -34.10 -6.28
N ILE A 369 25.46 -33.91 -7.40
CA ILE A 369 25.95 -33.22 -8.60
C ILE A 369 25.93 -31.70 -8.39
N ASP A 370 24.94 -31.19 -7.64
CA ASP A 370 24.81 -29.79 -7.28
C ASP A 370 25.54 -29.39 -6.00
N SER A 371 26.06 -30.38 -5.27
CA SER A 371 26.79 -30.18 -4.03
C SER A 371 28.29 -30.09 -4.28
N PHE A 372 28.98 -29.29 -3.49
CA PHE A 372 30.42 -29.08 -3.55
C PHE A 372 31.03 -29.22 -2.14
N PHE A 373 32.08 -30.03 -2.02
CA PHE A 373 32.76 -30.32 -0.73
C PHE A 373 34.28 -30.13 -0.86
N GLY A 374 34.72 -29.21 -1.72
CA GLY A 374 36.12 -29.00 -2.08
C GLY A 374 36.61 -29.83 -3.27
N ALA A 375 37.83 -29.52 -3.73
CA ALA A 375 38.42 -30.10 -4.96
C ALA A 375 38.95 -31.53 -4.80
N LYS A 376 39.22 -31.99 -3.57
CA LYS A 376 39.68 -33.35 -3.26
C LYS A 376 38.95 -33.85 -2.02
N VAL A 377 38.09 -34.86 -2.20
CA VAL A 377 37.42 -35.55 -1.09
C VAL A 377 38.26 -36.78 -0.75
N ASP A 378 38.92 -36.75 0.39
CA ASP A 378 39.58 -37.93 0.96
C ASP A 378 38.61 -38.73 1.86
N THR A 379 39.07 -39.87 2.39
CA THR A 379 38.27 -40.75 3.24
C THR A 379 37.86 -40.09 4.57
N GLU A 380 38.63 -39.11 5.06
CA GLU A 380 38.33 -38.38 6.30
C GLU A 380 37.20 -37.36 6.06
N ILE A 381 37.31 -36.57 4.98
CA ILE A 381 36.28 -35.62 4.53
C ILE A 381 34.98 -36.37 4.24
N GLU A 382 35.04 -37.55 3.64
CA GLU A 382 33.86 -38.36 3.35
C GLU A 382 33.05 -38.72 4.61
N LYS A 383 33.73 -38.95 5.75
CA LYS A 383 33.07 -39.20 7.03
C LYS A 383 32.25 -37.99 7.48
N TYR A 384 32.84 -36.79 7.47
CA TYR A 384 32.15 -35.55 7.85
C TYR A 384 31.07 -35.16 6.85
N MET A 385 31.30 -35.40 5.56
CA MET A 385 30.32 -35.21 4.49
C MET A 385 29.07 -36.05 4.75
N ARG A 386 29.20 -37.35 5.04
CA ARG A 386 28.05 -38.21 5.34
C ARG A 386 27.30 -37.75 6.60
N LEU A 387 28.02 -37.29 7.62
CA LEU A 387 27.43 -36.77 8.84
C LEU A 387 26.60 -35.49 8.56
N MET A 388 27.14 -34.55 7.78
CA MET A 388 26.40 -33.35 7.37
C MET A 388 25.23 -33.67 6.45
N ILE A 389 25.38 -34.59 5.48
CA ILE A 389 24.24 -34.99 4.64
C ILE A 389 23.13 -35.58 5.50
N GLY A 390 23.45 -36.43 6.48
CA GLY A 390 22.48 -36.98 7.42
C GLY A 390 21.75 -35.91 8.23
N PHE A 391 22.50 -34.98 8.82
CA PHE A 391 21.96 -33.83 9.54
C PHE A 391 21.04 -32.97 8.66
N PHE A 392 21.46 -32.63 7.44
CA PHE A 392 20.66 -31.78 6.56
C PHE A 392 19.40 -32.47 6.05
N SER A 393 19.46 -33.78 5.79
CA SER A 393 18.35 -34.54 5.19
C SER A 393 17.23 -34.83 6.19
N VAL A 394 17.49 -34.74 7.49
CA VAL A 394 16.52 -35.07 8.55
C VAL A 394 16.36 -33.86 9.47
N ASP A 395 17.34 -33.61 10.33
CA ASP A 395 17.20 -32.67 11.44
C ASP A 395 17.08 -31.21 10.96
N TYR A 396 17.90 -30.79 10.00
CA TYR A 396 17.88 -29.40 9.53
C TYR A 396 16.60 -29.07 8.76
N VAL A 397 16.11 -30.00 7.94
CA VAL A 397 14.83 -29.85 7.25
C VAL A 397 13.69 -29.66 8.25
N ASP A 398 13.65 -30.43 9.34
CA ASP A 398 12.66 -30.27 10.40
C ASP A 398 12.77 -28.91 11.10
N ILE A 399 13.98 -28.38 11.27
CA ILE A 399 14.21 -27.01 11.77
C ILE A 399 13.60 -25.99 10.79
N LEU A 400 13.80 -26.14 9.48
CA LEU A 400 13.18 -25.26 8.48
C LEU A 400 11.65 -25.35 8.47
N ILE A 401 11.09 -26.55 8.66
CA ILE A 401 9.64 -26.76 8.73
C ILE A 401 9.06 -26.06 9.96
N SER A 402 9.63 -26.30 11.14
CA SER A 402 9.17 -25.74 12.42
C SER A 402 9.19 -24.21 12.47
N HIS A 403 10.08 -23.57 11.69
CA HIS A 403 10.16 -22.10 11.56
C HIS A 403 9.40 -21.56 10.34
N SER A 404 8.58 -22.40 9.69
CA SER A 404 7.76 -22.04 8.52
C SER A 404 8.56 -21.51 7.32
N LEU A 405 9.82 -21.92 7.18
CA LEU A 405 10.67 -21.53 6.05
C LEU A 405 10.33 -22.31 4.76
N HIS A 406 9.48 -23.34 4.87
CA HIS A 406 8.90 -24.06 3.75
C HIS A 406 7.72 -23.31 3.08
N LEU A 407 7.16 -22.28 3.72
CA LEU A 407 6.01 -21.51 3.23
C LEU A 407 6.49 -20.18 2.63
N CYS A 408 6.40 -20.03 1.31
CA CYS A 408 6.77 -18.81 0.59
C CYS A 408 5.52 -18.01 0.22
N VAL A 409 5.48 -16.72 0.60
CA VAL A 409 4.29 -15.86 0.45
C VAL A 409 3.99 -15.57 -1.03
N GLU A 410 2.69 -15.49 -1.31
CA GLU A 410 2.02 -15.22 -2.59
C GLU A 410 2.62 -14.01 -3.35
N SER A 411 3.05 -14.24 -4.60
CA SER A 411 3.42 -13.18 -5.56
C SER A 411 2.19 -12.77 -6.39
N SER A 412 1.18 -12.21 -5.73
CA SER A 412 0.04 -11.55 -6.39
C SER A 412 0.19 -10.04 -6.22
N GLY A 413 1.02 -9.41 -7.07
CA GLY A 413 1.09 -7.96 -7.23
C GLY A 413 2.44 -7.31 -6.92
N GLY A 414 3.44 -7.52 -7.78
CA GLY A 414 4.46 -6.51 -8.10
C GLY A 414 5.44 -6.08 -6.98
N PHE A 415 6.41 -6.94 -6.66
CA PHE A 415 7.80 -6.49 -6.42
C PHE A 415 8.68 -6.90 -7.62
N ALA A 416 8.18 -6.71 -8.84
CA ALA A 416 9.02 -6.76 -10.02
C ALA A 416 9.94 -5.54 -10.04
N LEU A 417 10.98 -5.55 -9.21
CA LEU A 417 12.23 -4.88 -9.53
C LEU A 417 12.79 -5.60 -10.76
N GLY A 418 12.33 -5.16 -11.93
CA GLY A 418 12.98 -5.48 -13.18
C GLY A 418 14.45 -5.13 -13.03
N SER A 419 15.29 -6.16 -13.05
CA SER A 419 16.73 -5.99 -13.16
C SER A 419 17.01 -5.19 -14.43
N GLY A 420 17.54 -3.97 -14.28
CA GLY A 420 18.38 -3.37 -15.32
C GLY A 420 17.98 -2.03 -15.92
N GLU A 421 16.82 -1.44 -15.61
CA GLU A 421 16.55 -0.05 -16.03
C GLU A 421 16.08 0.76 -14.84
N HIS A 422 16.68 1.95 -14.66
CA HIS A 422 16.24 3.02 -13.77
C HIS A 422 14.85 3.51 -14.17
N HIS A 423 13.84 2.65 -14.05
CA HIS A 423 12.48 3.07 -13.93
C HIS A 423 12.36 3.65 -12.53
N SER A 424 12.41 4.98 -12.47
CA SER A 424 11.47 5.75 -11.67
C SER A 424 10.09 5.16 -11.93
N ALA A 425 9.78 4.04 -11.28
CA ALA A 425 8.44 3.50 -11.25
C ALA A 425 7.68 4.55 -10.48
N ASP A 426 7.06 5.42 -11.25
CA ASP A 426 6.22 6.50 -10.81
C ASP A 426 4.99 5.89 -10.14
N TRP A 427 5.15 5.47 -8.89
CA TRP A 427 4.07 4.92 -8.06
C TRP A 427 3.01 5.98 -7.70
N THR A 428 3.21 7.25 -8.11
CA THR A 428 2.22 8.34 -8.07
C THR A 428 2.40 9.44 -9.15
N SER A 429 3.44 9.40 -9.97
CA SER A 429 3.65 10.39 -11.03
C SER A 429 3.07 9.84 -12.34
N GLY A 430 1.76 9.98 -12.52
CA GLY A 430 1.36 10.36 -13.87
C GLY A 430 2.06 11.68 -14.13
N SER A 431 3.00 11.73 -15.08
CA SER A 431 3.43 13.01 -15.64
C SER A 431 2.16 13.82 -15.90
N GLU A 432 2.14 15.08 -15.48
CA GLU A 432 0.93 15.92 -15.56
C GLU A 432 0.44 16.10 -17.02
N ASP A 433 1.19 15.59 -18.00
CA ASP A 433 0.95 15.67 -19.44
C ASP A 433 0.63 14.34 -20.16
N GLU A 434 0.70 13.17 -19.50
CA GLU A 434 0.25 11.91 -20.12
C GLU A 434 -1.13 11.49 -19.58
N GLU A 435 -2.14 11.50 -20.44
CA GLU A 435 -3.43 10.88 -20.13
C GLU A 435 -3.21 9.40 -19.77
N PRO A 436 -3.65 8.94 -18.59
CA PRO A 436 -3.39 7.58 -18.15
C PRO A 436 -4.23 6.60 -18.98
N VAL A 437 -3.63 6.03 -20.02
CA VAL A 437 -4.16 4.90 -20.79
C VAL A 437 -3.90 3.62 -20.02
N GLY A 438 -4.74 3.31 -19.03
CA GLY A 438 -4.68 2.01 -18.37
C GLY A 438 -5.40 1.92 -17.03
N PHE A 439 -6.50 1.17 -17.00
CA PHE A 439 -7.10 0.52 -15.82
C PHE A 439 -7.80 1.33 -14.72
N TYR A 440 -8.01 2.65 -14.87
CA TYR A 440 -9.11 3.30 -14.16
C TYR A 440 -10.41 3.05 -14.93
N ARG A 441 -11.20 2.03 -14.56
CA ARG A 441 -12.65 2.13 -14.77
C ARG A 441 -13.11 3.31 -13.93
N GLN A 442 -13.08 4.51 -14.53
CA GLN A 442 -13.67 5.72 -13.99
C GLN A 442 -15.13 5.40 -13.65
N ARG A 443 -15.42 5.07 -12.39
CA ARG A 443 -16.66 5.54 -11.81
C ARG A 443 -16.58 7.06 -11.96
N GLY A 444 -17.34 7.60 -12.90
CA GLY A 444 -17.21 8.99 -13.31
C GLY A 444 -17.24 9.91 -12.09
N PHE A 445 -16.47 10.99 -12.14
CA PHE A 445 -16.45 12.07 -11.15
C PHE A 445 -17.87 12.42 -10.63
N ALA A 446 -18.85 12.42 -11.53
CA ALA A 446 -20.27 12.60 -11.23
C ALA A 446 -20.87 11.55 -10.25
N MET A 447 -20.47 10.28 -10.33
CA MET A 447 -20.96 9.20 -9.47
C MET A 447 -20.50 9.38 -8.01
N LEU A 448 -19.25 9.80 -7.78
CA LEU A 448 -18.74 10.08 -6.43
C LEU A 448 -19.46 11.28 -5.80
N TRP A 449 -19.72 12.33 -6.59
CA TRP A 449 -20.56 13.45 -6.14
C TRP A 449 -22.01 13.03 -5.87
N MET A 450 -22.60 12.20 -6.72
CA MET A 450 -23.95 11.66 -6.47
C MET A 450 -24.01 10.82 -5.20
N GLU A 451 -23.04 9.93 -4.99
CA GLU A 451 -22.93 9.14 -3.76
C GLU A 451 -22.79 10.05 -2.53
N ARG A 452 -22.01 11.13 -2.64
CA ARG A 452 -21.86 12.15 -1.60
C ARG A 452 -23.18 12.87 -1.31
N ILE A 453 -23.92 13.29 -2.33
CA ILE A 453 -25.20 13.99 -2.19
C ILE A 453 -26.28 13.10 -1.55
N GLU A 454 -26.35 11.84 -2.00
CA GLU A 454 -27.45 10.95 -1.70
C GLU A 454 -27.22 10.10 -0.44
N ARG A 455 -25.98 9.66 -0.21
CA ARG A 455 -25.67 8.63 0.79
C ARG A 455 -24.70 9.06 1.87
N MET A 456 -23.92 10.13 1.67
CA MET A 456 -23.08 10.66 2.74
C MET A 456 -23.95 11.20 3.87
N GLN A 457 -23.63 10.78 5.07
CA GLN A 457 -24.28 11.25 6.28
C GLN A 457 -23.19 11.54 7.29
N ILE A 458 -23.12 12.78 7.76
CA ILE A 458 -22.44 13.05 9.02
C ILE A 458 -23.31 12.35 10.06
N HIS A 459 -22.81 11.26 10.64
CA HIS A 459 -23.57 10.49 11.62
C HIS A 459 -24.06 11.40 12.75
N SER A 460 -25.29 11.16 13.21
CA SER A 460 -25.99 12.04 14.15
C SER A 460 -25.14 12.31 15.39
N GLY A 461 -24.70 13.56 15.54
CA GLY A 461 -24.01 14.04 16.73
C GLY A 461 -22.75 14.87 16.47
N PHE A 462 -22.04 14.65 15.36
CA PHE A 462 -20.81 15.40 15.06
C PHE A 462 -21.11 16.73 14.37
N ASP A 463 -20.39 17.78 14.76
CA ASP A 463 -20.56 19.12 14.22
C ASP A 463 -19.77 19.31 12.91
N GLN A 464 -18.56 18.75 12.87
CA GLN A 464 -17.64 18.82 11.73
C GLN A 464 -16.84 17.52 11.60
N VAL A 465 -16.56 17.12 10.36
CA VAL A 465 -15.75 15.96 10.00
C VAL A 465 -14.78 16.34 8.90
N ILE A 466 -13.50 16.00 9.07
CA ILE A 466 -12.45 16.16 8.08
C ILE A 466 -11.95 14.77 7.69
N THR A 467 -11.83 14.48 6.40
CA THR A 467 -11.27 13.20 5.93
C THR A 467 -10.01 13.40 5.12
N LEU A 468 -9.01 12.58 5.43
CA LEU A 468 -7.73 12.53 4.75
C LEU A 468 -7.59 11.16 4.09
N SER A 469 -7.42 11.13 2.78
CA SER A 469 -7.14 9.88 2.07
C SER A 469 -5.68 9.49 2.21
N GLU A 470 -5.38 8.19 2.18
CA GLU A 470 -4.01 7.70 2.11
C GLU A 470 -3.23 8.35 0.95
N THR A 471 -3.88 8.53 -0.22
CA THR A 471 -3.30 9.21 -1.38
C THR A 471 -2.94 10.67 -1.09
N ALA A 472 -3.79 11.41 -0.38
CA ALA A 472 -3.51 12.78 0.00
C ALA A 472 -2.32 12.89 0.97
N ILE A 473 -2.26 11.99 1.97
CA ILE A 473 -1.12 11.90 2.90
C ILE A 473 0.18 11.65 2.13
N ASN A 474 0.18 10.68 1.22
CA ASN A 474 1.35 10.34 0.41
C ASN A 474 1.80 11.47 -0.51
N ARG A 475 0.86 12.19 -1.12
CA ARG A 475 1.20 13.35 -1.94
C ARG A 475 1.88 14.45 -1.12
N ILE A 476 1.38 14.72 0.09
CA ILE A 476 1.98 15.72 0.99
C ILE A 476 3.39 15.29 1.42
N LEU A 477 3.59 14.01 1.73
CA LEU A 477 4.91 13.48 2.07
C LEU A 477 5.87 13.56 0.88
N GLY A 478 5.41 13.25 -0.34
CA GLY A 478 6.19 13.37 -1.57
C GLY A 478 6.64 14.82 -1.85
N GLU A 479 5.76 15.80 -1.66
CA GLU A 479 6.14 17.22 -1.79
C GLU A 479 7.18 17.64 -0.74
N ARG A 480 7.09 17.13 0.48
CA ARG A 480 8.07 17.39 1.55
C ARG A 480 9.41 16.71 1.28
N LEU A 481 9.40 15.54 0.65
CA LEU A 481 10.59 14.77 0.35
C LEU A 481 11.60 15.56 -0.52
N LYS A 482 11.13 16.48 -1.36
CA LYS A 482 12.00 17.38 -2.15
C LYS A 482 13.03 18.13 -1.30
N VAL A 483 12.77 18.29 0.00
CA VAL A 483 13.66 18.95 0.96
C VAL A 483 14.45 17.95 1.79
N VAL A 484 13.78 16.90 2.27
CA VAL A 484 14.34 15.93 3.23
C VAL A 484 14.89 14.67 2.57
N SER A 485 15.24 14.76 1.28
CA SER A 485 15.71 13.63 0.48
C SER A 485 17.15 13.21 0.79
N LEU A 486 17.99 14.08 1.36
CA LEU A 486 19.37 13.73 1.68
C LEU A 486 19.58 13.74 3.18
N PHE A 487 20.00 12.62 3.75
CA PHE A 487 20.41 12.51 5.15
C PHE A 487 21.85 12.03 5.21
N GLU A 488 22.75 12.86 5.71
CA GLU A 488 24.19 12.60 5.73
C GLU A 488 24.73 12.80 7.15
N GLY A 489 25.49 11.83 7.64
CA GLY A 489 26.17 11.89 8.92
C GLY A 489 27.55 12.53 8.83
N SER A 490 28.02 13.02 9.97
CA SER A 490 29.35 13.62 10.11
C SER A 490 30.47 12.72 9.56
N ALA A 491 31.44 13.34 8.90
CA ALA A 491 32.61 12.68 8.30
C ALA A 491 32.28 11.59 7.24
N GLY A 492 31.08 11.60 6.64
CA GLY A 492 30.69 10.67 5.59
C GLY A 492 30.52 9.23 6.08
N ALA A 493 30.26 9.02 7.38
CA ALA A 493 30.09 7.69 7.96
C ALA A 493 28.81 6.99 7.49
N PHE A 494 27.77 7.76 7.16
CA PHE A 494 26.50 7.27 6.66
C PHE A 494 25.88 8.34 5.77
N ARG A 495 25.36 7.93 4.62
CA ARG A 495 24.57 8.77 3.73
C ARG A 495 23.39 7.97 3.23
N LEU A 496 22.22 8.59 3.28
CA LEU A 496 20.95 8.05 2.85
C LEU A 496 20.27 9.09 1.95
N ASP A 497 20.19 8.76 0.67
CA ASP A 497 19.46 9.51 -0.35
C ASP A 497 18.07 8.87 -0.49
N VAL A 498 17.07 9.47 0.17
CA VAL A 498 15.67 9.02 0.18
C VAL A 498 14.96 9.49 -1.09
N HIS A 499 14.52 8.53 -1.90
CA HIS A 499 13.75 8.76 -3.13
C HIS A 499 12.24 8.66 -2.93
N GLY A 500 11.78 7.99 -1.88
CA GLY A 500 10.35 7.83 -1.60
C GLY A 500 10.01 7.73 -0.12
N LEU A 501 8.98 8.46 0.29
CA LEU A 501 8.30 8.30 1.59
C LEU A 501 6.82 8.01 1.34
N LYS A 502 6.35 6.86 1.78
CA LYS A 502 4.97 6.43 1.55
C LYS A 502 4.36 5.79 2.79
N VAL A 503 3.15 6.20 3.12
CA VAL A 503 2.32 5.68 4.19
C VAL A 503 1.25 4.74 3.63
N ARG A 504 1.09 3.60 4.28
CA ARG A 504 -0.07 2.70 4.16
C ARG A 504 -0.81 2.64 5.48
N LEU A 505 -2.10 3.00 5.47
CA LEU A 505 -2.90 3.02 6.70
C LEU A 505 -3.40 1.61 7.05
N LEU A 506 -3.39 1.30 8.35
CA LEU A 506 -3.87 0.04 8.93
C LEU A 506 -5.16 0.27 9.72
N SER A 507 -6.07 -0.73 9.76
CA SER A 507 -7.36 -0.60 10.45
C SER A 507 -7.27 -0.49 11.97
N ASN A 508 -6.09 -0.76 12.55
CA ASN A 508 -5.85 -0.72 13.99
C ASN A 508 -5.31 0.64 14.49
N GLY A 509 -5.46 1.71 13.71
CA GLY A 509 -4.95 3.03 14.08
C GLY A 509 -3.43 3.19 13.91
N LYS A 510 -2.80 2.28 13.17
CA LYS A 510 -1.38 2.33 12.82
C LYS A 510 -1.18 2.57 11.34
N ALA A 511 0.07 2.75 10.94
CA ALA A 511 0.48 2.89 9.55
C ALA A 511 1.78 2.13 9.29
N ILE A 512 2.02 1.74 8.04
CA ILE A 512 3.34 1.33 7.56
C ILE A 512 3.94 2.50 6.78
N LEU A 513 5.08 3.01 7.25
CA LEU A 513 5.92 3.97 6.56
C LEU A 513 6.98 3.22 5.76
N TYR A 514 6.93 3.34 4.44
CA TYR A 514 7.93 2.88 3.51
C TYR A 514 8.92 4.02 3.22
N VAL A 515 10.20 3.70 3.34
CA VAL A 515 11.34 4.57 3.05
C VAL A 515 12.13 3.90 1.93
N GLN A 516 12.04 4.45 0.72
CA GLN A 516 12.85 4.01 -0.41
C GLN A 516 14.09 4.89 -0.51
N ALA A 517 15.27 4.30 -0.50
CA ALA A 517 16.51 5.05 -0.45
C ALA A 517 17.69 4.33 -1.15
N GLU A 518 18.67 5.12 -1.55
CA GLU A 518 20.02 4.71 -1.92
C GLU A 518 21.03 5.32 -0.95
N GLY A 519 22.30 4.91 -1.02
CA GLY A 519 23.31 5.57 -0.21
C GLY A 519 24.59 4.79 -0.02
N HIS A 520 25.34 5.19 1.01
CA HIS A 520 26.55 4.51 1.43
C HIS A 520 26.76 4.60 2.93
N MET A 521 27.50 3.65 3.47
CA MET A 521 27.80 3.58 4.89
C MET A 521 29.21 3.05 5.12
N ARG A 522 29.80 3.41 6.26
CA ARG A 522 31.03 2.82 6.76
C ARG A 522 30.69 1.70 7.73
N VAL A 523 31.30 0.54 7.53
CA VAL A 523 31.17 -0.61 8.42
C VAL A 523 32.56 -1.02 8.88
N LYS A 524 32.71 -1.36 10.17
CA LYS A 524 33.98 -1.79 10.74
C LYS A 524 34.49 -3.03 10.01
N LYS A 525 35.74 -2.99 9.52
CA LYS A 525 36.37 -4.11 8.85
C LYS A 525 36.65 -5.20 9.87
N ARG A 526 36.24 -6.43 9.57
CA ARG A 526 36.56 -7.59 10.42
C ARG A 526 38.00 -8.02 10.12
N THR A 527 38.92 -7.89 11.08
CA THR A 527 40.27 -8.44 10.96
C THR A 527 40.22 -9.96 11.14
N ALA A 528 40.50 -10.70 10.06
CA ALA A 528 40.43 -12.16 9.98
C ALA A 528 41.31 -12.90 11.01
N SER A 529 42.31 -12.25 11.61
CA SER A 529 43.29 -12.89 12.49
C SER A 529 42.81 -13.14 13.93
N THR A 530 41.65 -12.62 14.34
CA THR A 530 41.18 -12.70 15.75
C THR A 530 39.76 -13.20 15.94
N TRP A 531 38.93 -13.22 14.90
CA TRP A 531 37.52 -13.61 15.03
C TRP A 531 37.31 -15.09 14.72
N LYS A 532 36.77 -15.82 15.70
CA LYS A 532 36.28 -17.20 15.55
C LYS A 532 34.79 -17.13 15.20
N PHE A 533 34.38 -17.68 14.06
CA PHE A 533 32.99 -17.54 13.55
C PHE A 533 31.93 -18.23 14.42
N TRP A 534 32.33 -19.13 15.32
CA TRP A 534 31.46 -19.77 16.32
C TRP A 534 31.31 -18.96 17.62
N ILE A 535 31.83 -17.73 17.68
CA ILE A 535 31.62 -16.79 18.79
C ILE A 535 30.67 -15.68 18.34
N PRO A 536 29.66 -15.31 19.15
CA PRO A 536 28.76 -14.21 18.84
C PRO A 536 29.54 -12.91 18.65
N TYR A 537 29.37 -12.27 17.50
CA TYR A 537 29.93 -10.96 17.23
C TYR A 537 28.98 -9.88 17.78
N ILE A 538 29.50 -9.02 18.67
CA ILE A 538 28.76 -7.86 19.15
C ILE A 538 29.00 -6.74 18.14
N TRP A 539 27.95 -6.38 17.42
CA TRP A 539 27.99 -5.23 16.50
C TRP A 539 28.20 -3.94 17.29
N GLU A 540 29.17 -3.14 16.86
CA GLU A 540 29.46 -1.82 17.39
C GLU A 540 29.44 -0.80 16.25
N LEU A 541 29.01 0.43 16.57
CA LEU A 541 29.04 1.53 15.62
C LEU A 541 30.50 1.89 15.31
N ALA A 542 30.84 2.03 14.02
CA ALA A 542 32.19 2.37 13.61
C ALA A 542 32.62 3.74 14.18
N SER A 543 33.78 3.77 14.83
CA SER A 543 34.44 5.00 15.26
C SER A 543 35.38 5.55 14.18
N GLU A 544 35.78 6.82 14.31
CA GLU A 544 36.72 7.46 13.37
C GLU A 544 38.08 6.75 13.32
N THR A 545 38.47 6.11 14.41
CA THR A 545 39.74 5.37 14.56
C THR A 545 39.67 3.94 14.06
N ASP A 546 38.48 3.40 13.78
CA ASP A 546 38.31 2.04 13.29
C ASP A 546 38.67 1.93 11.80
N GLU A 547 39.40 0.87 11.44
CA GLU A 547 39.49 0.47 10.03
C GLU A 547 38.10 0.09 9.54
N CYS A 548 37.60 0.80 8.53
CA CYS A 548 36.27 0.62 7.97
C CYS A 548 36.33 0.23 6.50
N GLU A 549 35.38 -0.60 6.08
CA GLU A 549 35.00 -0.77 4.69
C GLU A 549 33.88 0.22 4.36
N GLN A 550 33.98 0.88 3.20
CA GLN A 550 32.90 1.71 2.67
C GLN A 550 32.01 0.85 1.79
N CYS A 551 30.71 0.85 2.06
CA CYS A 551 29.73 0.03 1.37
C CYS A 551 28.64 0.93 0.80
N SER A 552 28.47 0.96 -0.51
CA SER A 552 27.34 1.60 -1.18
C SER A 552 26.20 0.60 -1.40
N PHE A 553 24.96 1.10 -1.43
CA PHE A 553 23.77 0.33 -1.78
C PHE A 553 22.91 1.13 -2.76
N GLU A 554 22.40 0.45 -3.79
CA GLU A 554 21.63 1.06 -4.87
C GLU A 554 20.20 1.36 -4.44
N SER A 555 19.30 0.38 -4.37
CA SER A 555 17.90 0.67 -4.00
C SER A 555 17.46 -0.28 -2.90
N ILE A 556 17.13 0.29 -1.74
CA ILE A 556 16.49 -0.42 -0.64
C ILE A 556 15.12 0.21 -0.35
N THR A 557 14.19 -0.61 0.11
CA THR A 557 12.88 -0.18 0.61
C THR A 557 12.72 -0.68 2.04
N LEU A 558 12.65 0.23 3.00
CA LEU A 558 12.53 -0.08 4.41
C LEU A 558 11.11 0.20 4.90
N ALA A 559 10.48 -0.76 5.55
CA ALA A 559 9.14 -0.63 6.09
C ALA A 559 9.17 -0.49 7.62
N TYR A 560 8.46 0.50 8.15
CA TYR A 560 8.32 0.74 9.59
C TYR A 560 6.84 0.83 9.99
N GLU A 561 6.44 0.08 11.00
CA GLU A 561 5.16 0.31 11.67
C GLU A 561 5.25 1.56 12.53
N VAL A 562 4.31 2.48 12.38
CA VAL A 562 4.22 3.70 13.19
C VAL A 562 2.79 3.86 13.70
N ASP A 563 2.65 4.44 14.89
CA ASP A 563 1.33 4.74 15.44
C ASP A 563 0.83 6.08 14.89
N LEU A 564 -0.49 6.20 14.70
CA LEU A 564 -1.14 7.47 14.40
C LEU A 564 -1.63 8.09 15.71
N LYS A 565 -1.34 9.38 15.93
CA LYS A 565 -1.71 10.05 17.18
C LYS A 565 -2.29 11.43 16.93
N LEU A 566 -3.21 11.83 17.79
CA LEU A 566 -3.69 13.21 17.90
C LEU A 566 -3.13 13.79 19.19
N VAL A 567 -2.22 14.75 19.08
CA VAL A 567 -1.47 15.32 20.21
C VAL A 567 -1.74 16.81 20.36
N SER A 568 -1.61 17.36 21.57
CA SER A 568 -1.69 18.80 21.78
C SER A 568 -0.44 19.50 21.25
N HIS A 569 -0.54 20.81 21.00
CA HIS A 569 0.59 21.65 20.60
C HIS A 569 1.77 21.58 21.56
N GLU A 570 1.50 21.53 22.86
CA GLU A 570 2.53 21.45 23.91
C GLU A 570 3.40 20.20 23.79
N CYS A 571 2.82 19.06 23.41
CA CYS A 571 3.57 17.82 23.17
C CYS A 571 4.54 17.95 21.99
N VAL A 572 4.17 18.76 20.98
CA VAL A 572 4.97 18.98 19.77
C VAL A 572 6.04 20.03 20.02
N GLN A 573 5.77 21.06 20.83
CA GLN A 573 6.69 22.15 21.12
C GLN A 573 8.03 21.69 21.74
N GLY A 574 8.03 20.58 22.48
CA GLY A 574 9.25 19.99 23.05
C GLY A 574 10.06 19.14 22.07
N GLN A 575 9.47 18.77 20.92
CA GLN A 575 10.08 17.86 19.94
C GLN A 575 10.47 18.54 18.63
N VAL A 576 9.86 19.70 18.33
CA VAL A 576 10.00 20.41 17.06
C VAL A 576 10.75 21.73 17.28
N ASP A 577 11.54 22.14 16.28
CA ASP A 577 12.27 23.40 16.30
C ASP A 577 11.34 24.62 16.49
N LYS A 578 11.82 25.63 17.23
CA LYS A 578 11.05 26.83 17.57
C LYS A 578 10.52 27.57 16.34
N SER A 579 11.29 27.61 15.25
CA SER A 579 10.87 28.29 14.01
C SER A 579 9.64 27.64 13.37
N VAL A 580 9.49 26.32 13.53
CA VAL A 580 8.32 25.57 13.06
C VAL A 580 7.10 25.91 13.90
N VAL A 581 7.28 25.96 15.22
CA VAL A 581 6.23 26.34 16.16
C VAL A 581 5.72 27.74 15.86
N GLU A 582 6.62 28.71 15.69
CA GLU A 582 6.29 30.08 15.31
C GLU A 582 5.57 30.16 13.96
N TYR A 583 6.04 29.41 12.97
CA TYR A 583 5.40 29.35 11.64
C TYR A 583 3.97 28.79 11.70
N ILE A 584 3.74 27.72 12.46
CA ILE A 584 2.40 27.13 12.65
C ILE A 584 1.46 28.17 13.29
N LEU A 585 1.92 28.89 14.31
CA LEU A 585 1.13 29.92 14.98
C LEU A 585 0.82 31.11 14.05
N GLU A 586 1.78 31.53 13.23
CA GLU A 586 1.57 32.57 12.21
C GLU A 586 0.51 32.15 11.18
N LYS A 587 0.62 30.95 10.63
CA LYS A 587 -0.24 30.49 9.53
C LYS A 587 -1.63 30.03 9.94
N THR A 588 -1.80 29.57 11.18
CA THR A 588 -3.14 29.27 11.73
C THR A 588 -3.90 30.54 12.12
N GLY A 589 -3.30 31.73 11.93
CA GLY A 589 -3.96 33.02 12.23
C GLY A 589 -4.03 33.34 13.72
N PHE A 590 -3.33 32.57 14.57
CA PHE A 590 -3.20 32.82 16.01
C PHE A 590 -2.22 33.97 16.34
N SER A 591 -1.57 34.55 15.32
CA SER A 591 -0.70 35.71 15.49
C SER A 591 -1.50 36.97 15.83
N SER A 592 -1.66 37.18 17.14
CA SER A 592 -1.64 38.45 17.85
C SER A 592 -1.84 39.73 17.01
N THR A 593 -3.07 40.01 16.59
CA THR A 593 -3.48 41.40 16.35
C THR A 593 -3.78 42.07 17.69
N SER A 594 -2.74 42.33 18.52
CA SER A 594 -2.69 43.47 19.47
C SER A 594 -1.57 43.46 20.53
N VAL A 595 -0.84 42.36 20.76
CA VAL A 595 0.22 42.37 21.81
C VAL A 595 1.56 42.76 21.20
N LYS A 596 1.83 44.07 21.19
CA LYS A 596 3.19 44.60 21.03
C LYS A 596 4.08 43.98 22.11
N VAL A 597 5.13 43.30 21.64
CA VAL A 597 6.41 43.00 22.28
C VAL A 597 6.61 43.75 23.60
N THR A 598 6.16 43.14 24.68
CA THR A 598 6.73 43.29 26.02
C THR A 598 7.05 41.88 26.48
N THR A 599 8.24 41.72 27.06
CA THR A 599 9.05 40.51 27.17
C THR A 599 8.49 39.38 28.06
N GLU A 600 7.18 39.33 28.30
CA GLU A 600 6.53 38.28 29.07
C GLU A 600 5.32 37.75 28.30
N VAL A 601 5.58 36.94 27.27
CA VAL A 601 4.56 36.09 26.65
C VAL A 601 4.22 35.02 27.67
N THR A 602 3.27 35.31 28.56
CA THR A 602 2.69 34.30 29.44
C THR A 602 2.03 33.22 28.57
N HIS A 603 2.43 31.97 28.78
CA HIS A 603 2.09 30.73 28.05
C HIS A 603 0.59 30.42 27.81
N SER A 604 -0.36 31.31 28.12
CA SER A 604 -1.80 30.99 28.18
C SER A 604 -2.58 30.99 26.85
N HIS A 605 -1.95 31.34 25.72
CA HIS A 605 -2.65 31.47 24.42
C HIS A 605 -2.37 30.34 23.41
N ALA A 606 -1.42 29.44 23.69
CA ALA A 606 -1.08 28.32 22.80
C ALA A 606 -1.96 27.06 22.99
N HIS A 607 -2.90 27.07 23.95
CA HIS A 607 -3.79 25.94 24.27
C HIS A 607 -4.82 25.60 23.16
N GLY A 608 -4.73 26.25 22.00
CA GLY A 608 -5.72 26.20 20.94
C GLY A 608 -5.41 25.26 19.76
N LEU A 609 -4.35 24.42 19.76
CA LEU A 609 -4.03 23.58 18.59
C LEU A 609 -3.87 22.10 18.96
N LYS A 610 -4.36 21.22 18.07
CA LYS A 610 -4.10 19.78 18.09
C LYS A 610 -3.53 19.31 16.74
N HIS A 611 -2.58 18.39 16.79
CA HIS A 611 -1.83 17.89 15.65
C HIS A 611 -2.07 16.40 15.46
N PHE A 612 -2.48 16.01 14.26
CA PHE A 612 -2.50 14.63 13.82
C PHE A 612 -1.13 14.28 13.23
N ILE A 613 -0.43 13.33 13.84
CA ILE A 613 0.97 13.01 13.56
C ILE A 613 1.19 11.54 13.25
N LEU A 614 2.26 11.26 12.49
CA LEU A 614 2.95 9.97 12.51
C LEU A 614 3.87 9.94 13.72
N ASP A 615 3.68 9.00 14.64
CA ASP A 615 4.59 8.82 15.77
C ASP A 615 5.84 8.07 15.35
N LEU A 616 6.80 8.81 14.78
CA LEU A 616 8.05 8.23 14.31
C LEU A 616 9.00 7.83 15.46
N SER A 617 8.77 8.33 16.68
CA SER A 617 9.60 8.00 17.85
C SER A 617 9.46 6.54 18.27
N ASN A 618 8.32 5.93 17.96
CA ASN A 618 8.02 4.52 18.24
C ASN A 618 8.01 3.66 16.97
N ALA A 619 8.69 4.11 15.91
CA ALA A 619 8.75 3.38 14.65
C ALA A 619 9.40 2.00 14.82
N ARG A 620 8.68 0.94 14.45
CA ARG A 620 9.14 -0.44 14.53
C ARG A 620 9.42 -1.00 13.15
N PHE A 621 10.67 -1.37 12.89
CA PHE A 621 11.07 -1.99 11.63
C PHE A 621 10.27 -3.29 11.35
N ILE A 622 9.71 -3.41 10.15
CA ILE A 622 9.03 -4.62 9.67
C ILE A 622 9.85 -5.24 8.53
N GLU A 623 10.62 -6.26 8.89
CA GLU A 623 11.39 -7.09 7.96
C GLU A 623 10.54 -7.60 6.78
N LYS A 624 9.40 -8.22 7.07
CA LYS A 624 8.60 -8.94 6.05
C LYS A 624 8.08 -8.03 4.93
N LEU A 625 8.12 -6.72 5.13
CA LEU A 625 7.66 -5.70 4.18
C LEU A 625 8.82 -4.88 3.60
N SER A 626 10.07 -5.15 3.99
CA SER A 626 11.26 -4.42 3.57
C SER A 626 12.00 -5.19 2.46
N ASP A 627 12.47 -4.48 1.45
CA ASP A 627 13.40 -5.00 0.44
C ASP A 627 14.78 -4.40 0.68
N VAL A 628 15.73 -5.28 0.98
CA VAL A 628 17.09 -4.95 1.41
C VAL A 628 18.12 -5.73 0.61
N GLY A 629 17.73 -6.27 -0.55
CA GLY A 629 18.61 -7.09 -1.39
C GLY A 629 19.92 -6.38 -1.74
N ALA A 630 19.90 -5.07 -1.97
CA ALA A 630 21.08 -4.27 -2.28
C ALA A 630 22.14 -4.23 -1.16
N LEU A 631 21.85 -4.69 0.07
CA LEU A 631 22.82 -4.75 1.17
C LEU A 631 23.71 -6.00 1.16
N GLU A 632 23.41 -6.98 0.31
CA GLU A 632 23.98 -8.34 0.35
C GLU A 632 25.24 -8.55 -0.48
N CYS A 633 26.30 -7.82 -0.17
CA CYS A 633 27.62 -8.13 -0.71
C CYS A 633 28.61 -8.42 0.42
N GLY A 634 28.78 -9.70 0.78
CA GLY A 634 29.89 -10.16 1.62
C GLY A 634 29.61 -10.28 3.12
N GLU A 635 30.69 -10.41 3.90
CA GLU A 635 30.67 -10.77 5.33
C GLU A 635 30.01 -9.73 6.25
N THR A 636 29.90 -8.49 5.77
CA THR A 636 29.42 -7.34 6.53
C THR A 636 27.92 -7.06 6.33
N SER A 637 27.17 -7.93 5.63
CA SER A 637 25.72 -7.74 5.35
C SER A 637 24.87 -7.52 6.62
N SER A 638 25.13 -8.32 7.66
CA SER A 638 24.47 -8.17 8.98
C SER A 638 24.81 -6.84 9.65
N ASP A 639 26.07 -6.41 9.55
CA ASP A 639 26.55 -5.15 10.11
C ASP A 639 25.95 -3.96 9.35
N ARG A 640 25.84 -4.05 8.02
CA ARG A 640 25.17 -3.06 7.16
C ARG A 640 23.69 -2.89 7.51
N MET A 641 22.97 -4.00 7.69
CA MET A 641 21.57 -3.98 8.11
C MET A 641 21.41 -3.29 9.48
N LYS A 642 22.24 -3.64 10.46
CA LYS A 642 22.21 -3.01 11.78
C LYS A 642 22.56 -1.53 11.74
N THR A 643 23.50 -1.13 10.91
CA THR A 643 23.83 0.28 10.65
C THR A 643 22.60 1.02 10.13
N ILE A 644 21.90 0.50 9.13
CA ILE A 644 20.65 1.11 8.62
C ILE A 644 19.56 1.18 9.70
N GLN A 645 19.34 0.09 10.44
CA GLN A 645 18.36 0.05 11.53
C GLN A 645 18.68 1.03 12.66
N THR A 646 19.93 1.49 12.76
CA THR A 646 20.37 2.49 13.74
C THR A 646 20.24 3.92 13.23
N TYR A 647 20.61 4.18 11.97
CA TYR A 647 20.60 5.54 11.41
C TYR A 647 19.25 5.99 10.88
N VAL A 648 18.39 5.09 10.40
CA VAL A 648 17.05 5.48 9.89
C VAL A 648 16.14 6.02 11.00
N PRO A 649 16.14 5.50 12.24
CA PRO A 649 15.48 6.17 13.36
C PRO A 649 16.00 7.60 13.63
N ARG A 650 17.29 7.88 13.41
CA ARG A 650 17.83 9.25 13.54
C ARG A 650 17.37 10.18 12.42
N TYR A 651 17.20 9.63 11.22
CA TYR A 651 16.53 10.34 10.14
C TYR A 651 15.09 10.70 10.53
N PHE A 652 14.37 9.76 11.17
CA PHE A 652 13.03 10.02 11.69
C PHE A 652 12.99 11.09 12.78
N GLU A 653 13.95 11.09 13.71
CA GLU A 653 14.10 12.17 14.70
C GLU A 653 14.26 13.52 14.00
N SER A 654 15.08 13.60 12.96
CA SER A 654 15.25 14.82 12.17
C SER A 654 13.94 15.25 11.49
N LEU A 655 13.17 14.30 10.93
CA LEU A 655 11.84 14.59 10.38
C LEU A 655 10.87 15.15 11.43
N VAL A 656 10.93 14.64 12.67
CA VAL A 656 10.13 15.16 13.79
C VAL A 656 10.59 16.56 14.14
N THR A 657 11.90 16.81 14.28
CA THR A 657 12.45 18.14 14.62
C THR A 657 12.00 19.23 13.64
N PHE A 658 11.82 18.91 12.36
CA PHE A 658 11.29 19.84 11.34
C PHE A 658 9.79 19.69 11.08
N GLY A 659 9.03 19.01 11.94
CA GLY A 659 7.57 18.91 11.86
C GLY A 659 7.04 18.17 10.62
N HIS A 660 7.88 17.41 9.91
CA HIS A 660 7.45 16.63 8.75
C HIS A 660 6.57 15.44 9.13
N ASN A 661 6.60 15.02 10.40
CA ASN A 661 5.71 14.03 10.98
C ASN A 661 4.26 14.54 11.17
N ILE A 662 4.02 15.85 11.12
CA ILE A 662 2.69 16.45 11.28
C ILE A 662 1.90 16.32 9.97
N LEU A 663 0.86 15.50 9.97
CA LEU A 663 0.01 15.25 8.80
C LEU A 663 -1.13 16.25 8.68
N HIS A 664 -1.69 16.70 9.81
CA HIS A 664 -2.78 17.67 9.85
C HIS A 664 -2.79 18.42 11.17
N THR A 665 -3.20 19.69 11.17
CA THR A 665 -3.38 20.48 12.40
C THR A 665 -4.76 21.09 12.41
N VAL A 666 -5.41 21.08 13.57
CA VAL A 666 -6.73 21.67 13.76
C VAL A 666 -6.72 22.71 14.87
N THR A 667 -7.57 23.72 14.72
CA THR A 667 -7.79 24.76 15.73
C THR A 667 -8.84 24.34 16.76
N MET A 668 -8.56 24.65 18.01
CA MET A 668 -9.39 24.42 19.18
C MET A 668 -9.89 25.76 19.71
N ALA A 669 -11.16 25.82 20.11
CA ALA A 669 -11.75 26.98 20.74
C ALA A 669 -11.16 27.18 22.15
N GLY A 670 -10.78 28.42 22.49
CA GLY A 670 -10.31 28.77 23.83
C GLY A 670 -11.42 28.72 24.89
N ALA A 671 -11.03 28.78 26.17
CA ALA A 671 -11.97 28.78 27.31
C ALA A 671 -12.80 30.07 27.43
N ALA A 672 -12.30 31.20 26.93
CA ALA A 672 -13.12 32.40 26.71
C ALA A 672 -14.05 32.13 25.54
N ARG A 673 -15.33 32.56 25.60
CA ARG A 673 -16.34 32.38 24.54
C ARG A 673 -15.89 33.00 23.22
N ASP A 674 -15.02 32.30 22.53
CA ASP A 674 -14.43 32.74 21.28
C ASP A 674 -15.53 32.64 20.22
N SER A 675 -15.73 33.72 19.47
CA SER A 675 -16.80 33.82 18.48
C SER A 675 -16.56 32.96 17.22
N SER A 676 -15.51 32.15 17.24
CA SER A 676 -15.12 31.26 16.16
C SER A 676 -16.22 30.23 15.86
N LEU A 677 -16.75 30.26 14.63
CA LEU A 677 -17.88 29.42 14.23
C LEU A 677 -17.50 27.95 14.02
N PHE A 678 -16.25 27.68 13.65
CA PHE A 678 -15.80 26.36 13.19
C PHE A 678 -14.55 25.84 13.94
N ALA A 679 -14.05 26.53 14.96
CA ALA A 679 -13.01 25.95 15.81
C ALA A 679 -13.57 24.79 16.65
N PHE A 680 -12.76 23.76 16.88
CA PHE A 680 -13.17 22.59 17.64
C PHE A 680 -13.17 22.85 19.14
N THR A 681 -14.26 22.55 19.80
CA THR A 681 -14.32 22.40 21.26
C THR A 681 -13.83 21.03 21.73
N ASP A 682 -13.99 20.01 20.89
CA ASP A 682 -13.45 18.66 21.11
C ASP A 682 -13.17 17.99 19.76
N VAL A 683 -12.17 17.11 19.69
CA VAL A 683 -11.74 16.44 18.46
C VAL A 683 -11.05 15.12 18.76
N ASP A 684 -11.38 14.12 17.94
CA ASP A 684 -10.79 12.78 17.94
C ASP A 684 -10.71 12.23 16.50
N PHE A 685 -10.04 11.10 16.28
CA PHE A 685 -9.88 10.53 14.94
C PHE A 685 -10.07 9.01 14.91
N LYS A 686 -10.33 8.50 13.71
CA LYS A 686 -10.40 7.06 13.44
C LYS A 686 -9.92 6.74 12.03
N VAL A 687 -9.24 5.61 11.86
CA VAL A 687 -8.91 5.08 10.53
C VAL A 687 -10.05 4.18 10.08
N LEU A 688 -10.72 4.53 8.98
CA LEU A 688 -11.77 3.72 8.40
C LEU A 688 -11.28 2.99 7.14
N THR A 689 -11.66 1.73 7.05
CA THR A 689 -11.30 0.84 5.95
C THR A 689 -12.52 0.02 5.56
N LYS A 690 -12.76 -0.16 4.26
CA LYS A 690 -13.86 -1.02 3.78
C LYS A 690 -13.67 -2.49 4.18
N ARG A 691 -12.42 -2.97 4.19
CA ARG A 691 -12.01 -4.30 4.65
C ARG A 691 -10.93 -4.14 5.71
N ARG A 692 -10.84 -5.09 6.64
CA ARG A 692 -9.78 -5.07 7.66
C ARG A 692 -8.40 -5.16 7.00
N VAL A 693 -7.55 -4.20 7.32
CA VAL A 693 -6.18 -4.07 6.87
C VAL A 693 -5.24 -4.32 8.03
N ALA A 694 -4.45 -5.37 7.93
CA ALA A 694 -3.35 -5.68 8.84
C ALA A 694 -2.00 -5.57 8.11
N ALA A 695 -0.90 -5.46 8.85
CA ALA A 695 0.45 -5.43 8.28
C ALA A 695 0.79 -6.70 7.47
N SER A 696 0.20 -7.85 7.81
CA SER A 696 0.34 -9.08 7.00
C SER A 696 -0.39 -9.04 5.66
N VAL A 697 -1.34 -8.11 5.50
CA VAL A 697 -2.22 -7.95 4.32
C VAL A 697 -1.94 -6.60 3.61
N SER A 698 -0.92 -5.85 4.04
CA SER A 698 -0.57 -4.56 3.41
C SER A 698 0.25 -4.70 2.13
N LEU A 699 0.66 -5.92 1.77
CA LEU A 699 1.43 -6.23 0.56
C LEU A 699 0.63 -6.20 -0.74
N PHE A 700 -0.69 -6.24 -0.66
CA PHE A 700 -1.54 -6.38 -1.86
C PHE A 700 -1.84 -5.04 -2.52
N GLU A 701 -1.68 -4.95 -3.85
CA GLU A 701 -2.25 -3.87 -4.64
C GLU A 701 -3.76 -3.78 -4.38
N ARG A 702 -4.21 -2.61 -3.92
CA ARG A 702 -5.62 -2.34 -3.67
C ARG A 702 -6.20 -1.55 -4.81
N GLU A 703 -7.44 -1.86 -5.16
CA GLU A 703 -8.26 -0.94 -5.93
C GLU A 703 -8.34 0.40 -5.18
N THR A 704 -8.06 1.50 -5.87
CA THR A 704 -8.08 2.88 -5.32
C THR A 704 -9.40 3.24 -4.66
N VAL A 705 -10.49 2.55 -5.04
CA VAL A 705 -11.86 2.71 -4.54
C VAL A 705 -12.06 2.12 -3.13
N GLU A 706 -11.14 1.26 -2.65
CA GLU A 706 -11.15 0.69 -1.29
C GLU A 706 -10.06 1.32 -0.38
N ALA A 707 -9.52 2.48 -0.77
CA ALA A 707 -8.45 3.14 -0.03
C ALA A 707 -8.88 3.48 1.41
N PRO A 708 -8.04 3.16 2.40
CA PRO A 708 -8.21 3.64 3.77
C PRO A 708 -8.29 5.16 3.85
N ILE A 709 -9.07 5.65 4.80
CA ILE A 709 -9.18 7.09 5.11
C ILE A 709 -8.99 7.31 6.61
N VAL A 710 -8.39 8.45 6.95
CA VAL A 710 -8.43 8.98 8.31
C VAL A 710 -9.63 9.91 8.40
N MET A 711 -10.52 9.67 9.35
CA MET A 711 -11.62 10.57 9.68
C MET A 711 -11.32 11.27 11.00
N ILE A 712 -11.30 12.60 10.96
CA ILE A 712 -11.13 13.48 12.12
C ILE A 712 -12.51 14.07 12.43
N TYR A 713 -13.06 13.69 13.59
CA TYR A 713 -14.38 14.09 14.05
C TYR A 713 -14.25 15.19 15.08
N GLY A 714 -15.13 16.19 15.04
CA GLY A 714 -15.11 17.22 16.05
C GLY A 714 -16.43 17.92 16.32
N MET A 715 -16.44 18.58 17.48
CA MET A 715 -17.54 19.36 18.04
C MET A 715 -17.18 20.84 17.97
N CYS A 716 -18.07 21.72 17.50
CA CYS A 716 -17.84 23.17 17.42
C CYS A 716 -18.78 23.95 18.37
N THR A 717 -19.73 23.27 19.01
CA THR A 717 -20.78 23.87 19.83
C THR A 717 -20.59 23.68 21.33
N GLY A 718 -19.51 23.03 21.77
CA GLY A 718 -19.29 22.66 23.17
C GLY A 718 -20.14 21.47 23.63
N ALA A 719 -20.85 20.82 22.72
CA ALA A 719 -21.54 19.56 23.01
C ALA A 719 -20.50 18.42 23.19
N PRO A 720 -20.82 17.40 24.02
CA PRO A 720 -19.90 16.29 24.26
C PRO A 720 -19.67 15.47 22.98
N MET A 721 -18.45 14.94 22.84
CA MET A 721 -18.08 14.07 21.71
C MET A 721 -18.94 12.79 21.68
N PRO A 722 -19.66 12.52 20.58
CA PRO A 722 -20.33 11.23 20.38
C PRO A 722 -19.34 10.08 20.22
N ALA A 723 -19.80 8.83 20.42
CA ALA A 723 -18.99 7.66 20.12
C ALA A 723 -18.63 7.57 18.62
N LEU A 724 -17.36 7.26 18.33
CA LEU A 724 -16.88 7.15 16.95
C LEU A 724 -17.43 5.91 16.25
N ILE A 725 -17.96 6.08 15.04
CA ILE A 725 -18.69 5.04 14.30
C ILE A 725 -17.78 4.36 13.26
N ASP A 726 -17.94 3.05 13.08
CA ASP A 726 -17.20 2.19 12.12
C ASP A 726 -17.89 2.07 10.75
N ALA A 727 -18.34 3.18 10.17
CA ALA A 727 -19.06 3.16 8.90
C ALA A 727 -18.22 3.79 7.79
N TRP A 728 -17.52 2.95 7.03
CA TRP A 728 -16.83 3.39 5.82
C TRP A 728 -17.84 3.69 4.69
N GLY A 729 -17.58 4.73 3.90
CA GLY A 729 -18.44 5.11 2.77
C GLY A 729 -17.67 5.83 1.67
N LEU A 730 -18.07 5.59 0.42
CA LEU A 730 -17.44 6.15 -0.78
C LEU A 730 -17.49 7.69 -0.84
N GLY A 731 -18.54 8.30 -0.30
CA GLY A 731 -18.71 9.77 -0.31
C GLY A 731 -17.63 10.55 0.46
N TRP A 732 -16.86 9.87 1.31
CA TRP A 732 -15.76 10.44 2.10
C TRP A 732 -14.42 10.55 1.35
N LEU A 733 -14.29 9.89 0.20
CA LEU A 733 -13.09 9.96 -0.64
C LEU A 733 -13.02 11.32 -1.34
N THR A 734 -11.79 11.80 -1.55
CA THR A 734 -11.50 12.99 -2.37
C THR A 734 -11.83 12.70 -3.84
N VAL A 735 -12.52 13.62 -4.51
CA VAL A 735 -12.94 13.45 -5.91
C VAL A 735 -11.99 14.18 -6.85
N GLY A 736 -11.55 15.38 -6.49
CA GLY A 736 -10.68 16.19 -7.33
C GLY A 736 -9.19 15.83 -7.25
N LYS A 737 -8.49 15.88 -8.40
CA LYS A 737 -7.07 15.53 -8.53
C LYS A 737 -6.14 16.30 -7.58
N ARG A 738 -6.47 17.56 -7.26
CA ARG A 738 -5.69 18.42 -6.35
C ARG A 738 -6.18 18.38 -4.90
N SER A 739 -7.33 17.76 -4.62
CA SER A 739 -7.86 17.70 -3.25
C SER A 739 -6.95 16.94 -2.29
N VAL A 740 -6.67 17.54 -1.13
CA VAL A 740 -5.93 16.95 0.01
C VAL A 740 -6.87 16.37 1.07
N GLY A 741 -8.18 16.57 0.94
CA GLY A 741 -9.15 16.08 1.91
C GLY A 741 -10.58 16.53 1.64
N THR A 742 -11.52 16.00 2.40
CA THR A 742 -12.93 16.44 2.38
C THR A 742 -13.28 17.06 3.73
N LEU A 743 -13.93 18.22 3.72
CA LEU A 743 -14.51 18.85 4.89
C LEU A 743 -16.03 18.71 4.82
N ALA A 744 -16.64 18.26 5.90
CA ALA A 744 -18.08 18.14 6.05
C ALA A 744 -18.53 18.85 7.33
N LEU A 745 -19.50 19.75 7.21
CA LEU A 745 -20.11 20.49 8.30
C LEU A 745 -21.58 20.06 8.42
N SER A 746 -22.01 19.77 9.64
CA SER A 746 -23.39 19.34 9.88
C SER A 746 -24.40 20.41 9.51
N ARG A 747 -25.60 19.98 9.13
CA ARG A 747 -26.77 20.86 8.95
C ARG A 747 -26.94 21.85 10.11
N ARG A 748 -26.79 21.38 11.36
CA ARG A 748 -26.97 22.20 12.56
C ARG A 748 -25.95 23.35 12.61
N VAL A 749 -24.69 23.07 12.32
CA VAL A 749 -23.60 24.04 12.41
C VAL A 749 -23.64 25.01 11.24
N PHE A 750 -23.78 24.50 10.02
CA PHE A 750 -23.67 25.35 8.85
C PHE A 750 -25.03 25.92 8.42
N LEU A 751 -25.96 25.06 8.05
CA LEU A 751 -27.24 25.50 7.48
C LEU A 751 -28.08 26.25 8.52
N GLU A 752 -28.30 25.68 9.70
CA GLU A 752 -29.18 26.27 10.71
C GLU A 752 -28.52 27.46 11.41
N ARG A 753 -27.29 27.31 11.91
CA ARG A 753 -26.61 28.36 12.69
C ARG A 753 -25.95 29.43 11.83
N CYS A 754 -25.30 29.09 10.71
CA CYS A 754 -24.62 30.08 9.87
C CYS A 754 -25.55 30.74 8.85
N ILE A 755 -26.47 30.00 8.22
CA ILE A 755 -27.35 30.57 7.17
C ILE A 755 -28.73 30.97 7.74
N LEU A 756 -29.55 29.99 8.11
CA LEU A 756 -30.97 30.23 8.43
C LEU A 756 -31.14 31.21 9.60
N ARG A 757 -30.37 31.05 10.69
CA ARG A 757 -30.42 31.94 11.85
C ARG A 757 -30.13 33.41 11.51
N HIS A 758 -29.21 33.68 10.58
CA HIS A 758 -28.95 35.05 10.14
C HIS A 758 -30.09 35.59 9.25
N LEU A 759 -30.71 34.72 8.45
CA LEU A 759 -31.85 35.06 7.60
C LEU A 759 -33.17 35.25 8.39
N GLU A 760 -33.28 34.74 9.62
CA GLU A 760 -34.44 34.99 10.51
C GLU A 760 -34.65 36.49 10.77
N GLY A 761 -33.57 37.29 10.79
CA GLY A 761 -33.67 38.75 10.90
C GLY A 761 -34.38 39.40 9.71
N ILE A 762 -34.27 38.80 8.51
CA ILE A 762 -34.98 39.26 7.31
C ILE A 762 -36.47 38.97 7.43
N ASN A 763 -36.83 37.79 7.95
CA ASN A 763 -38.24 37.45 8.22
C ASN A 763 -38.87 38.48 9.16
N ALA A 764 -38.19 38.84 10.25
CA ALA A 764 -38.70 39.83 11.20
C ALA A 764 -38.87 41.23 10.55
N ARG A 765 -38.00 41.61 9.62
CA ARG A 765 -38.05 42.93 8.97
C ARG A 765 -39.00 43.03 7.78
N THR A 766 -39.32 41.90 7.15
CA THR A 766 -40.24 41.83 6.01
C THR A 766 -41.67 41.47 6.42
N THR A 767 -41.85 40.97 7.65
CA THR A 767 -43.17 40.64 8.19
C THR A 767 -43.87 41.88 8.66
N LEU A 768 -44.94 42.28 7.96
CA LEU A 768 -45.80 43.38 8.35
C LEU A 768 -46.91 42.86 9.27
N VAL A 769 -47.12 43.56 10.37
CA VAL A 769 -48.22 43.32 11.30
C VAL A 769 -48.95 44.62 11.61
N PRO A 770 -50.26 44.55 11.91
CA PRO A 770 -50.99 45.73 12.34
C PRO A 770 -50.49 46.24 13.70
N LYS A 771 -50.20 47.54 13.78
CA LYS A 771 -49.85 48.23 15.04
C LYS A 771 -51.11 48.74 15.74
N SER A 772 -51.99 49.37 14.97
CA SER A 772 -53.31 49.82 15.40
C SER A 772 -54.24 49.84 14.18
N VAL A 773 -55.44 49.31 14.33
CA VAL A 773 -56.46 49.29 13.28
C VAL A 773 -57.79 49.68 13.92
N ASP A 774 -58.25 50.88 13.63
CA ASP A 774 -59.44 51.47 14.25
C ASP A 774 -60.34 52.12 13.20
N VAL A 775 -61.63 52.17 13.48
CA VAL A 775 -62.60 52.92 12.68
C VAL A 775 -63.17 54.02 13.59
N VAL A 776 -62.83 55.28 13.30
CA VAL A 776 -63.24 56.44 14.10
C VAL A 776 -64.05 57.37 13.19
N ASP A 777 -65.27 57.72 13.59
CA ASP A 777 -66.20 58.55 12.81
C ASP A 777 -66.42 58.06 11.36
N GLY A 778 -66.55 56.74 11.18
CA GLY A 778 -66.71 56.10 9.87
C GLY A 778 -65.46 56.12 8.99
N LYS A 779 -64.33 56.64 9.47
CA LYS A 779 -63.04 56.65 8.77
C LYS A 779 -62.13 55.53 9.27
N TRP A 780 -61.57 54.80 8.33
CA TRP A 780 -60.69 53.68 8.64
C TRP A 780 -59.24 54.15 8.80
N HIS A 781 -58.67 53.95 9.99
CA HIS A 781 -57.30 54.28 10.34
C HIS A 781 -56.46 53.00 10.49
N VAL A 782 -55.49 52.82 9.59
CA VAL A 782 -54.60 51.66 9.59
C VAL A 782 -53.16 52.11 9.79
N ALA A 783 -52.50 51.60 10.84
CA ALA A 783 -51.06 51.74 11.04
C ALA A 783 -50.40 50.35 11.07
N LEU A 784 -49.36 50.18 10.25
CA LEU A 784 -48.59 48.93 10.15
C LEU A 784 -47.19 49.11 10.71
N ILE A 785 -46.63 48.05 11.28
CA ILE A 785 -45.25 47.99 11.74
C ILE A 785 -44.61 46.66 11.30
N THR A 786 -43.29 46.62 11.22
CA THR A 786 -42.54 45.37 11.00
C THR A 786 -42.43 44.57 12.29
N TRP A 787 -42.33 43.26 12.17
CA TRP A 787 -42.26 42.34 13.32
C TRP A 787 -41.10 42.65 14.26
N ASP A 788 -39.92 43.00 13.72
CA ASP A 788 -38.73 43.37 14.50
C ASP A 788 -38.90 44.62 15.38
N LYS A 789 -39.85 45.51 15.05
CA LYS A 789 -40.17 46.73 15.79
C LYS A 789 -41.33 46.55 16.78
N ARG A 790 -41.95 45.37 16.85
CA ARG A 790 -42.95 45.00 17.87
C ARG A 790 -42.23 44.82 19.22
N ASP A 791 -42.86 45.16 20.35
CA ASP A 791 -42.27 45.19 21.71
C ASP A 791 -41.40 43.97 22.08
N LYS A 792 -40.55 44.11 23.12
CA LYS A 792 -39.38 43.29 23.57
C LYS A 792 -39.44 41.74 23.50
N GLN A 793 -40.54 41.12 23.09
CA GLN A 793 -40.71 39.68 22.85
C GLN A 793 -40.55 39.25 21.36
N SER A 794 -40.31 40.17 20.41
CA SER A 794 -40.40 39.92 18.97
C SER A 794 -39.34 39.02 18.33
N VAL A 795 -38.21 38.73 18.99
CA VAL A 795 -37.09 37.97 18.37
C VAL A 795 -37.35 36.45 18.30
N ALA A 796 -38.24 35.89 19.13
CA ALA A 796 -38.39 34.44 19.26
C ALA A 796 -39.27 33.76 18.17
N GLY A 797 -39.89 34.51 17.27
CA GLY A 797 -41.00 34.03 16.43
C GLY A 797 -40.73 33.70 14.96
N CYS A 798 -39.65 34.20 14.35
CA CYS A 798 -39.49 34.21 12.88
C CYS A 798 -38.64 33.07 12.28
N LYS A 799 -38.74 31.87 12.85
CA LYS A 799 -37.93 30.70 12.45
C LYS A 799 -38.35 30.13 11.10
N TRP A 800 -37.38 29.70 10.31
CA TRP A 800 -37.59 29.01 9.04
C TRP A 800 -38.14 27.60 9.26
N THR A 801 -39.14 27.20 8.47
CA THR A 801 -39.66 25.82 8.45
C THR A 801 -39.31 25.14 7.14
N GLN A 802 -38.87 23.88 7.21
CA GLN A 802 -38.53 23.12 6.01
C GLN A 802 -39.81 22.71 5.28
N ILE A 803 -39.86 22.93 3.97
CA ILE A 803 -40.99 22.55 3.10
C ILE A 803 -40.52 21.62 1.98
N ALA A 804 -41.46 20.93 1.33
CA ALA A 804 -41.16 20.18 0.12
C ALA A 804 -40.72 21.14 -0.99
N SER A 805 -39.55 20.90 -1.58
CA SER A 805 -39.07 21.71 -2.70
C SER A 805 -39.93 21.49 -3.94
N LYS A 806 -40.26 22.57 -4.64
CA LYS A 806 -40.93 22.53 -5.95
C LYS A 806 -39.98 22.15 -7.07
N GLU A 807 -38.68 22.41 -6.89
CA GLU A 807 -37.63 22.09 -7.84
C GLU A 807 -36.89 20.81 -7.39
N PRO A 808 -36.68 19.82 -8.29
CA PRO A 808 -35.88 18.65 -7.96
C PRO A 808 -34.45 19.06 -7.62
N GLY A 809 -33.82 18.33 -6.69
CA GLY A 809 -32.44 18.60 -6.27
C GLY A 809 -32.25 19.90 -5.49
N HIS A 810 -33.28 20.35 -4.75
CA HIS A 810 -33.20 21.50 -3.86
C HIS A 810 -33.80 21.20 -2.48
N ILE A 811 -33.30 21.88 -1.46
CA ILE A 811 -33.91 21.95 -0.13
C ILE A 811 -34.53 23.34 -0.01
N ALA A 812 -35.82 23.38 0.36
CA ALA A 812 -36.57 24.62 0.51
C ALA A 812 -36.98 24.85 1.96
N TYR A 813 -36.84 26.08 2.41
CA TYR A 813 -37.36 26.57 3.68
C TYR A 813 -38.32 27.72 3.42
N GLN A 814 -39.33 27.84 4.26
CA GLN A 814 -40.34 28.88 4.16
C GLN A 814 -40.53 29.56 5.51
N TRP A 815 -40.76 30.87 5.45
CA TRP A 815 -41.43 31.61 6.50
C TRP A 815 -42.76 32.07 5.94
N TYR A 816 -43.85 31.70 6.62
CA TYR A 816 -45.20 32.11 6.26
C TYR A 816 -45.86 32.70 7.49
N HIS A 817 -46.26 33.97 7.40
CA HIS A 817 -46.99 34.66 8.44
C HIS A 817 -48.24 35.30 7.85
N LYS A 818 -49.37 35.11 8.52
CA LYS A 818 -50.64 35.71 8.15
C LYS A 818 -51.29 36.29 9.39
N ASP A 819 -51.58 37.58 9.33
CA ASP A 819 -52.33 38.30 10.36
C ASP A 819 -53.60 38.87 9.73
N GLU A 820 -54.75 38.53 10.29
CA GLU A 820 -56.06 38.94 9.79
C GLU A 820 -56.78 39.76 10.86
N TRP A 821 -57.18 40.98 10.50
CA TRP A 821 -58.05 41.81 11.32
C TRP A 821 -59.39 41.99 10.61
N LYS A 822 -60.49 41.79 11.33
CA LYS A 822 -61.86 41.98 10.82
C LYS A 822 -62.66 42.76 11.86
N HIS A 823 -63.39 43.76 11.38
CA HIS A 823 -64.28 44.57 12.20
C HIS A 823 -65.60 44.76 11.49
N LYS A 824 -66.69 44.59 12.23
CA LYS A 824 -68.04 44.76 11.75
C LYS A 824 -68.76 45.71 12.69
N HIS A 825 -69.28 46.81 12.15
CA HIS A 825 -70.06 47.79 12.87
C HIS A 825 -71.51 47.73 12.38
N GLU A 826 -72.44 47.42 13.28
CA GLU A 826 -73.88 47.38 13.02
C GLU A 826 -74.63 48.22 14.07
N SER A 827 -75.34 49.23 13.58
CA SER A 827 -76.15 50.23 14.29
C SER A 827 -77.49 50.41 13.54
N ASP A 828 -78.32 51.38 13.91
CA ASP A 828 -79.63 51.63 13.29
C ASP A 828 -79.53 51.76 11.75
N LYS A 829 -80.58 51.37 11.00
CA LYS A 829 -80.57 51.37 9.51
C LYS A 829 -80.27 52.73 8.85
N ARG A 830 -80.24 53.82 9.62
CA ARG A 830 -79.90 55.18 9.15
C ARG A 830 -78.47 55.59 9.48
N ASP A 831 -77.72 54.77 10.21
CA ASP A 831 -76.34 55.04 10.56
C ASP A 831 -75.44 54.79 9.35
N THR A 832 -74.89 55.87 8.80
CA THR A 832 -73.96 55.85 7.67
C THR A 832 -72.62 55.20 8.00
N ASN A 833 -72.39 54.85 9.28
CA ASN A 833 -71.18 54.18 9.75
C ASN A 833 -71.29 52.65 9.73
N ASN A 834 -72.45 52.09 9.37
CA ASN A 834 -72.61 50.64 9.21
C ASN A 834 -71.68 50.09 8.13
N GLY A 835 -70.82 49.15 8.50
CA GLY A 835 -69.81 48.63 7.59
C GLY A 835 -69.01 47.43 8.10
N GLU A 836 -68.40 46.74 7.15
CA GLU A 836 -67.45 45.66 7.40
C GLU A 836 -66.08 46.10 6.88
N TYR A 837 -65.03 45.89 7.66
CA TYR A 837 -63.65 46.24 7.29
C TYR A 837 -62.74 45.06 7.63
N ALA A 838 -61.81 44.77 6.75
CA ALA A 838 -60.85 43.71 6.96
C ALA A 838 -59.49 44.05 6.35
N LEU A 839 -58.44 43.69 7.08
CA LEU A 839 -57.05 43.84 6.72
C LEU A 839 -56.38 42.48 6.88
N ASP A 840 -55.86 41.95 5.77
CA ASP A 840 -55.01 40.77 5.75
C ASP A 840 -53.58 41.19 5.45
N CYS A 841 -52.68 40.97 6.40
CA CYS A 841 -51.23 41.09 6.21
C CYS A 841 -50.67 39.69 6.00
N THR A 842 -50.09 39.41 4.84
CA THR A 842 -49.48 38.10 4.56
C THR A 842 -48.04 38.29 4.11
N THR A 843 -47.10 37.69 4.83
CA THR A 843 -45.69 37.65 4.45
C THR A 843 -45.28 36.22 4.17
N GLN A 844 -44.62 36.02 3.03
CA GLN A 844 -44.11 34.75 2.59
C GLN A 844 -42.69 34.93 2.10
N ASN A 845 -41.71 34.36 2.80
CA ASN A 845 -40.33 34.28 2.34
C ASN A 845 -39.94 32.82 2.13
N SER A 846 -39.04 32.57 1.19
CA SER A 846 -38.48 31.26 0.90
C SER A 846 -36.96 31.33 0.72
N VAL A 847 -36.29 30.28 1.19
CA VAL A 847 -34.87 30.01 0.93
C VAL A 847 -34.79 28.70 0.15
N CYS A 848 -34.16 28.73 -1.01
CA CYS A 848 -33.96 27.57 -1.87
C CYS A 848 -32.46 27.30 -2.01
N ILE A 849 -32.04 26.09 -1.65
CA ILE A 849 -30.63 25.67 -1.62
C ILE A 849 -30.46 24.48 -2.57
N PRO A 850 -29.55 24.57 -3.56
CA PRO A 850 -29.28 23.46 -4.47
C PRO A 850 -28.53 22.33 -3.76
N THR A 851 -28.92 21.09 -4.04
CA THR A 851 -28.22 19.86 -3.64
C THR A 851 -27.61 19.13 -4.82
N ALA A 852 -27.55 19.76 -6.00
CA ALA A 852 -26.90 19.24 -7.18
C ALA A 852 -25.47 19.78 -7.28
N TYR A 853 -24.52 18.94 -7.72
CA TYR A 853 -23.15 19.36 -7.95
C TYR A 853 -23.05 20.26 -9.19
N ASN A 854 -22.32 21.35 -9.06
CA ASN A 854 -21.94 22.21 -10.18
C ASN A 854 -20.50 22.68 -9.99
N ALA A 855 -19.68 22.48 -11.03
CA ALA A 855 -18.27 22.82 -11.01
C ALA A 855 -17.99 24.32 -10.94
N SER A 856 -18.92 25.18 -11.36
CA SER A 856 -18.80 26.64 -11.20
C SER A 856 -19.21 27.13 -9.80
N GLY A 857 -19.61 26.23 -8.91
CA GLY A 857 -20.08 26.54 -7.57
C GLY A 857 -21.60 26.46 -7.42
N MET A 858 -22.12 27.00 -6.34
CA MET A 858 -23.56 26.90 -6.00
C MET A 858 -24.22 28.25 -5.79
N VAL A 859 -25.54 28.30 -5.97
CA VAL A 859 -26.32 29.53 -5.87
C VAL A 859 -27.49 29.32 -4.92
N ILE A 860 -27.45 29.97 -3.76
CA ILE A 860 -28.54 29.98 -2.79
C ILE A 860 -29.47 31.15 -3.13
N LYS A 861 -30.75 30.85 -3.36
CA LYS A 861 -31.77 31.86 -3.67
C LYS A 861 -32.59 32.14 -2.42
N VAL A 862 -32.76 33.42 -2.11
CA VAL A 862 -33.65 33.90 -1.05
C VAL A 862 -34.64 34.84 -1.69
N GLU A 863 -35.93 34.56 -1.57
CA GLU A 863 -36.97 35.39 -2.15
C GLU A 863 -38.08 35.61 -1.13
N GLY A 864 -38.84 36.67 -1.33
CA GLY A 864 -39.94 36.94 -0.44
C GLY A 864 -40.95 37.90 -1.01
N SER A 865 -42.12 37.86 -0.39
CA SER A 865 -43.21 38.74 -0.70
C SER A 865 -43.95 39.14 0.58
N SER A 866 -44.35 40.40 0.62
CA SER A 866 -45.28 40.94 1.62
C SER A 866 -46.49 41.43 0.86
N SER A 867 -47.67 40.96 1.23
CA SER A 867 -48.93 41.37 0.63
C SER A 867 -49.86 41.94 1.67
N LEU A 868 -50.47 43.06 1.32
CA LEU A 868 -51.53 43.70 2.09
C LEU A 868 -52.79 43.62 1.26
N ARG A 869 -53.81 42.96 1.79
CA ARG A 869 -55.15 42.94 1.21
C ARG A 869 -56.09 43.62 2.17
N VAL A 870 -56.83 44.58 1.65
CA VAL A 870 -57.88 45.26 2.38
C VAL A 870 -59.20 45.08 1.65
N HIS A 871 -60.27 44.90 2.41
CA HIS A 871 -61.62 44.99 1.86
C HIS A 871 -62.54 45.65 2.85
N GLY A 872 -63.55 46.34 2.34
CA GLY A 872 -64.59 46.88 3.16
C GLY A 872 -65.89 47.11 2.42
N LYS A 873 -66.96 47.27 3.21
CA LYS A 873 -68.30 47.59 2.74
C LYS A 873 -68.79 48.81 3.51
N THR A 874 -69.13 49.88 2.81
CA THR A 874 -69.66 51.14 3.37
C THR A 874 -70.78 51.65 2.48
N ASN A 875 -71.96 51.99 3.04
CA ASN A 875 -73.11 52.52 2.28
C ASN A 875 -73.49 51.67 1.05
N ASP A 876 -73.49 50.34 1.21
CA ASP A 876 -73.71 49.32 0.16
C ASP A 876 -72.67 49.24 -0.98
N GLU A 877 -71.65 50.11 -1.02
CA GLU A 877 -70.50 49.97 -1.90
C GLU A 877 -69.45 49.03 -1.28
N LYS A 878 -69.05 48.02 -2.05
CA LYS A 878 -67.96 47.10 -1.68
C LYS A 878 -66.69 47.53 -2.37
N TRP A 879 -65.60 47.62 -1.61
CA TRP A 879 -64.27 47.81 -2.18
C TRP A 879 -63.28 46.77 -1.67
N LYS A 880 -62.29 46.47 -2.50
CA LYS A 880 -61.17 45.57 -2.22
C LYS A 880 -59.94 46.16 -2.88
N ASN A 881 -58.79 46.10 -2.23
CA ASN A 881 -57.51 46.51 -2.80
C ASN A 881 -56.41 45.59 -2.27
N LYS A 882 -55.48 45.20 -3.13
CA LYS A 882 -54.34 44.37 -2.75
C LYS A 882 -53.07 44.90 -3.39
N THR A 883 -52.05 45.04 -2.54
CA THR A 883 -50.69 45.39 -2.96
C THR A 883 -49.73 44.31 -2.51
N THR A 884 -48.73 44.02 -3.34
CA THR A 884 -47.69 43.03 -3.04
C THR A 884 -46.32 43.63 -3.31
N PHE A 885 -45.45 43.63 -2.31
CA PHE A 885 -44.02 43.82 -2.49
C PHE A 885 -43.36 42.47 -2.71
N SER A 886 -42.55 42.35 -3.75
CA SER A 886 -41.74 41.18 -4.01
C SER A 886 -40.27 41.55 -4.07
N TRP A 887 -39.39 40.71 -3.53
CA TRP A 887 -37.95 40.88 -3.52
C TRP A 887 -37.24 39.54 -3.71
N SER A 888 -36.01 39.59 -4.23
CA SER A 888 -35.14 38.41 -4.32
C SER A 888 -33.68 38.79 -4.11
N ALA A 889 -32.93 37.86 -3.53
CA ALA A 889 -31.50 37.95 -3.27
C ALA A 889 -30.85 36.60 -3.60
N THR A 890 -29.61 36.66 -4.02
CA THR A 890 -28.86 35.50 -4.48
C THR A 890 -27.46 35.52 -3.85
N LEU A 891 -27.10 34.42 -3.19
CA LEU A 891 -25.78 34.19 -2.63
C LEU A 891 -25.10 33.08 -3.45
N ALA A 892 -24.11 33.44 -4.25
CA ALA A 892 -23.33 32.51 -5.04
C ALA A 892 -21.99 32.19 -4.35
N LEU A 893 -21.72 30.91 -4.13
CA LEU A 893 -20.44 30.38 -3.68
C LEU A 893 -19.67 29.90 -4.91
N ASP A 894 -18.81 30.75 -5.46
CA ASP A 894 -18.12 30.58 -6.74
C ASP A 894 -16.74 29.96 -6.55
N THR A 895 -16.43 28.92 -7.32
CA THR A 895 -15.15 28.17 -7.27
C THR A 895 -14.27 28.38 -8.50
N SER A 896 -14.73 29.17 -9.48
CA SER A 896 -14.05 29.38 -10.77
C SER A 896 -12.63 29.95 -10.64
N SER A 897 -12.36 30.66 -9.55
CA SER A 897 -11.05 31.27 -9.27
C SER A 897 -10.03 30.33 -8.60
N GLY A 898 -10.36 29.05 -8.40
CA GLY A 898 -9.52 28.08 -7.69
C GLY A 898 -9.60 28.16 -6.16
N SER A 899 -10.28 29.17 -5.62
CA SER A 899 -10.67 29.30 -4.22
C SER A 899 -12.14 29.70 -4.15
N LEU A 900 -12.79 29.42 -3.01
CA LEU A 900 -14.18 29.79 -2.81
C LEU A 900 -14.35 31.31 -2.65
N LYS A 901 -15.22 31.90 -3.47
CA LYS A 901 -15.62 33.31 -3.40
C LYS A 901 -17.10 33.45 -3.10
N VAL A 902 -17.45 34.42 -2.25
CA VAL A 902 -18.85 34.63 -1.85
C VAL A 902 -19.38 35.88 -2.55
N ASN A 903 -20.15 35.66 -3.61
CA ASN A 903 -20.78 36.72 -4.39
C ASN A 903 -22.23 36.92 -3.93
N PHE A 904 -22.61 38.17 -3.68
CA PHE A 904 -23.97 38.52 -3.25
C PHE A 904 -24.60 39.48 -4.26
N SER A 905 -25.83 39.19 -4.69
CA SER A 905 -26.62 40.07 -5.54
C SER A 905 -28.07 40.11 -5.05
N HIS A 906 -28.78 41.21 -5.32
CA HIS A 906 -30.18 41.36 -4.93
C HIS A 906 -30.93 42.18 -5.98
N VAL A 907 -32.25 41.97 -6.06
CA VAL A 907 -33.19 42.73 -6.87
C VAL A 907 -33.94 43.68 -5.95
N GLN A 908 -34.04 44.96 -6.35
CA GLN A 908 -34.77 45.95 -5.57
C GLN A 908 -36.25 45.54 -5.42
N PRO A 909 -36.85 45.74 -4.22
CA PRO A 909 -38.25 45.41 -4.00
C PRO A 909 -39.17 46.12 -4.99
N THR A 910 -40.06 45.37 -5.63
CA THR A 910 -41.04 45.91 -6.57
C THR A 910 -42.45 45.84 -5.98
N LEU A 911 -43.14 46.98 -5.99
CA LEU A 911 -44.53 47.08 -5.58
C LEU A 911 -45.44 46.81 -6.78
N THR A 912 -46.37 45.87 -6.62
CA THR A 912 -47.37 45.54 -7.64
C THR A 912 -48.78 45.66 -7.08
N HIS A 913 -49.70 46.15 -7.90
CA HIS A 913 -51.14 46.15 -7.62
C HIS A 913 -51.80 44.94 -8.27
N ASP A 914 -52.59 44.21 -7.49
CA ASP A 914 -53.38 43.11 -8.01
C ASP A 914 -54.68 43.65 -8.64
N ARG A 915 -54.62 43.98 -9.93
CA ARG A 915 -55.75 44.59 -10.65
C ARG A 915 -57.03 43.74 -10.64
N GLY A 916 -56.91 42.42 -10.47
CA GLY A 916 -58.06 41.51 -10.37
C GLY A 916 -58.74 41.52 -9.00
N GLU A 917 -58.07 42.01 -7.97
CA GLU A 917 -58.60 42.16 -6.62
C GLU A 917 -58.92 43.62 -6.24
N CYS A 918 -58.73 44.56 -7.15
CA CYS A 918 -59.05 45.97 -6.95
C CYS A 918 -60.47 46.28 -7.45
N VAL A 919 -61.43 46.39 -6.54
CA VAL A 919 -62.84 46.74 -6.83
C VAL A 919 -63.20 47.95 -5.97
N GLY A 920 -63.93 48.92 -6.51
CA GLY A 920 -64.35 50.13 -5.78
C GLY A 920 -63.20 51.08 -5.41
N ARG A 921 -63.52 52.15 -4.68
CA ARG A 921 -62.53 53.17 -4.25
C ARG A 921 -62.13 52.95 -2.80
N CYS A 922 -60.89 52.48 -2.59
CA CYS A 922 -60.29 52.36 -1.26
C CYS A 922 -60.13 53.74 -0.60
N PRO A 923 -60.46 53.93 0.69
CA PRO A 923 -60.47 55.24 1.36
C PRO A 923 -59.09 55.86 1.59
N PHE A 924 -58.02 55.10 1.40
CA PHE A 924 -56.63 55.57 1.48
C PHE A 924 -55.74 54.86 0.45
N ASP A 925 -54.56 55.43 0.20
CA ASP A 925 -53.56 54.84 -0.70
C ASP A 925 -52.84 53.67 0.00
N LEU A 926 -53.29 52.46 -0.30
CA LEU A 926 -52.69 51.23 0.21
C LEU A 926 -51.24 51.07 -0.26
N ALA A 927 -50.89 51.53 -1.46
CA ALA A 927 -49.52 51.42 -1.96
C ALA A 927 -48.57 52.37 -1.24
N GLU A 928 -49.01 53.60 -0.96
CA GLU A 928 -48.24 54.54 -0.16
C GLU A 928 -48.04 54.02 1.29
N LEU A 929 -49.09 53.47 1.90
CA LEU A 929 -49.01 52.84 3.22
C LEU A 929 -48.04 51.65 3.23
N HIS A 930 -48.18 50.74 2.24
CA HIS A 930 -47.29 49.58 2.12
C HIS A 930 -45.84 50.02 1.93
N LYS A 931 -45.58 51.03 1.09
CA LYS A 931 -44.24 51.56 0.80
C LYS A 931 -43.61 52.25 2.01
N LYS A 932 -44.38 52.97 2.81
CA LYS A 932 -43.89 53.61 4.05
C LYS A 932 -43.47 52.58 5.10
N CYS A 933 -44.20 51.47 5.19
CA CYS A 933 -43.98 50.45 6.22
C CYS A 933 -42.98 49.37 5.79
N PHE A 934 -42.88 49.07 4.50
CA PHE A 934 -41.93 48.11 3.95
C PHE A 934 -40.59 48.79 3.61
N MET A 935 -39.59 48.63 4.47
CA MET A 935 -38.23 49.15 4.23
C MET A 935 -37.22 48.00 4.16
N LEU A 936 -37.13 47.30 3.02
CA LEU A 936 -36.04 46.36 2.78
C LEU A 936 -34.81 47.11 2.23
N ASP A 937 -33.90 47.51 3.13
CA ASP A 937 -32.58 48.05 2.80
C ASP A 937 -31.59 46.89 2.51
N VAL A 938 -30.76 47.05 1.49
CA VAL A 938 -29.65 46.14 1.13
C VAL A 938 -28.72 45.91 2.31
N LYS A 939 -28.56 46.93 3.17
CA LYS A 939 -27.75 46.86 4.38
C LYS A 939 -28.19 45.78 5.39
N MET A 940 -29.37 45.18 5.19
CA MET A 940 -29.81 44.03 5.99
C MET A 940 -28.95 42.78 5.79
N PHE A 941 -28.28 42.65 4.65
CA PHE A 941 -27.37 41.53 4.39
C PHE A 941 -25.94 41.80 4.87
N ASP A 942 -25.63 43.04 5.30
CA ASP A 942 -24.29 43.48 5.73
C ASP A 942 -23.82 42.80 7.03
N THR A 943 -24.71 42.19 7.82
CA THR A 943 -24.31 41.42 9.01
C THR A 943 -23.96 39.97 8.69
N PHE A 944 -24.46 39.44 7.58
CA PHE A 944 -24.35 38.03 7.22
C PHE A 944 -23.27 37.77 6.16
N VAL A 945 -23.26 38.58 5.09
CA VAL A 945 -22.33 38.39 3.97
C VAL A 945 -20.87 38.53 4.43
N PRO A 946 -20.46 39.52 5.24
CA PRO A 946 -19.08 39.61 5.72
C PRO A 946 -18.63 38.43 6.58
N VAL A 947 -19.53 37.82 7.36
CA VAL A 947 -19.23 36.63 8.18
C VAL A 947 -18.92 35.44 7.27
N LEU A 948 -19.73 35.22 6.23
CA LEU A 948 -19.45 34.18 5.24
C LEU A 948 -18.19 34.47 4.43
N LYS A 949 -17.98 35.73 4.03
CA LYS A 949 -16.75 36.15 3.34
C LYS A 949 -15.52 35.86 4.18
N SER A 950 -15.52 36.27 5.44
CA SER A 950 -14.41 36.02 6.35
C SER A 950 -14.15 34.53 6.63
N ALA A 951 -15.17 33.68 6.51
CA ALA A 951 -15.04 32.24 6.75
C ALA A 951 -14.56 31.46 5.51
N PHE A 952 -14.95 31.90 4.31
CA PHE A 952 -14.76 31.13 3.07
C PHE A 952 -13.85 31.78 2.05
N GLU A 953 -13.80 33.12 2.00
CA GLU A 953 -12.86 33.80 1.14
C GLU A 953 -11.47 33.71 1.76
N ASN A 954 -10.47 33.39 0.94
CA ASN A 954 -9.07 33.13 1.31
C ASN A 954 -8.82 31.73 1.91
N ASN A 955 -7.85 31.64 2.81
CA ASN A 955 -7.40 30.38 3.41
C ASN A 955 -8.35 29.99 4.54
N TRP A 956 -8.69 28.71 4.58
CA TRP A 956 -9.46 28.12 5.66
C TRP A 956 -8.61 28.11 6.93
N SER A 957 -8.92 29.00 7.87
CA SER A 957 -8.13 29.26 9.07
C SER A 957 -8.24 28.17 10.14
N TYR A 958 -9.22 27.25 10.02
CA TYR A 958 -9.53 26.31 11.09
C TYR A 958 -8.73 25.01 11.06
N CYS A 959 -8.03 24.72 9.95
CA CYS A 959 -7.10 23.61 9.85
C CYS A 959 -5.99 23.83 8.81
N THR A 960 -4.93 23.03 8.90
CA THR A 960 -3.81 23.00 7.94
C THR A 960 -3.43 21.58 7.59
N MET A 961 -2.94 21.34 6.37
CA MET A 961 -2.39 20.04 5.97
C MET A 961 -0.91 19.96 6.33
N GLY A 962 -0.65 19.27 7.43
CA GLY A 962 0.48 19.49 8.34
C GLY A 962 0.62 20.95 8.72
N ILE A 963 1.48 21.66 7.98
CA ILE A 963 1.82 23.06 8.20
C ILE A 963 1.38 23.97 7.03
N GLN A 964 0.85 23.39 5.94
CA GLN A 964 0.42 24.14 4.77
C GLN A 964 -1.03 24.61 4.92
N GLN A 965 -1.27 25.87 4.59
CA GLN A 965 -2.62 26.42 4.58
C GLN A 965 -3.45 25.75 3.47
N VAL A 966 -4.74 25.57 3.77
CA VAL A 966 -5.70 25.01 2.82
C VAL A 966 -6.74 26.03 2.42
N THR A 967 -7.30 25.85 1.23
CA THR A 967 -8.50 26.54 0.75
C THR A 967 -9.64 25.55 0.63
N ILE A 968 -10.86 26.09 0.61
CA ILE A 968 -12.07 25.31 0.33
C ILE A 968 -12.45 25.48 -1.13
N ARG A 969 -12.97 24.41 -1.74
CA ARG A 969 -13.55 24.41 -3.09
C ARG A 969 -14.68 23.39 -3.22
N ASP A 970 -15.35 23.43 -4.36
CA ASP A 970 -16.40 22.49 -4.77
C ASP A 970 -17.47 22.24 -3.69
N PRO A 971 -18.14 23.32 -3.20
CA PRO A 971 -19.08 23.19 -2.10
C PRO A 971 -20.37 22.52 -2.57
N ILE A 972 -20.98 21.70 -1.72
CA ILE A 972 -22.26 21.04 -1.99
C ILE A 972 -23.09 20.86 -0.70
N PHE A 973 -24.41 20.86 -0.85
CA PHE A 973 -25.31 20.40 0.21
C PHE A 973 -25.77 18.97 -0.06
N THR A 974 -25.67 18.10 0.94
CA THR A 974 -26.32 16.78 0.91
C THR A 974 -27.84 16.95 0.96
N ARG A 975 -28.60 15.91 0.60
CA ARG A 975 -30.08 15.93 0.74
C ARG A 975 -30.54 16.12 2.19
N LYS A 976 -29.68 15.88 3.17
CA LYS A 976 -29.95 16.09 4.59
C LYS A 976 -29.65 17.52 5.05
N GLY A 977 -29.02 18.34 4.21
CA GLY A 977 -28.64 19.72 4.51
C GLY A 977 -27.26 19.86 5.14
N ASP A 978 -26.43 18.82 5.11
CA ASP A 978 -25.02 18.92 5.50
C ASP A 978 -24.22 19.59 4.39
N PHE A 979 -23.25 20.41 4.76
CA PHE A 979 -22.40 21.12 3.82
C PHE A 979 -21.08 20.38 3.65
N VAL A 980 -20.69 20.11 2.41
CA VAL A 980 -19.49 19.33 2.10
C VAL A 980 -18.66 20.06 1.07
N CYS A 981 -17.35 20.05 1.22
CA CYS A 981 -16.43 20.69 0.29
C CYS A 981 -15.09 19.96 0.26
N GLU A 982 -14.29 20.21 -0.77
CA GLU A 982 -12.92 19.69 -0.83
C GLU A 982 -11.93 20.70 -0.25
N LEU A 983 -10.88 20.18 0.38
CA LEU A 983 -9.72 20.94 0.83
C LEU A 983 -8.63 20.88 -0.26
N ASP A 984 -8.03 22.01 -0.59
CA ASP A 984 -6.92 22.12 -1.54
C ASP A 984 -5.74 22.86 -0.90
N LEU A 985 -4.52 22.60 -1.37
CA LEU A 985 -3.33 23.31 -0.89
C LEU A 985 -3.24 24.68 -1.56
N VAL A 986 -2.89 25.70 -0.79
CA VAL A 986 -2.60 27.03 -1.35
C VAL A 986 -1.33 26.95 -2.21
N THR A 987 -1.46 27.12 -3.52
CA THR A 987 -0.36 27.00 -4.49
C THR A 987 0.64 28.16 -4.46
N ASP A 988 0.26 29.27 -3.83
CA ASP A 988 0.95 30.55 -3.97
C ASP A 988 1.61 30.93 -2.63
N ARG A 989 2.91 30.62 -2.44
CA ARG A 989 3.80 31.26 -1.44
C ARG A 989 5.25 30.75 -1.43
N LYS A 990 6.16 31.65 -1.02
CA LYS A 990 7.55 31.38 -0.62
C LYS A 990 7.63 30.18 0.34
N LEU A 991 8.51 29.23 0.01
CA LEU A 991 8.77 28.04 0.82
C LEU A 991 9.21 28.43 2.25
N PRO A 992 8.58 27.88 3.30
CA PRO A 992 8.97 28.09 4.71
C PRO A 992 10.44 27.76 4.98
N HIS A 993 11.02 28.25 6.08
CA HIS A 993 12.37 27.87 6.55
C HIS A 993 12.57 26.35 6.68
N MET A 994 11.49 25.62 6.89
CA MET A 994 11.43 24.16 7.01
C MET A 994 11.67 23.45 5.67
N PHE A 995 11.46 24.18 4.57
CA PHE A 995 11.81 23.75 3.22
C PHE A 995 13.18 24.28 2.78
N ASN A 996 13.95 24.87 3.72
CA ASN A 996 15.32 25.26 3.48
C ASN A 996 16.22 24.01 3.59
N ARG A 997 16.68 23.55 2.44
CA ARG A 997 17.56 22.39 2.29
C ARG A 997 18.87 22.53 3.07
N ASP A 998 19.42 23.74 3.20
CA ASP A 998 20.67 24.00 3.91
C ASP A 998 20.50 23.87 5.43
N LEU A 999 19.36 24.32 5.96
CA LEU A 999 19.03 24.17 7.37
C LEU A 999 18.78 22.70 7.74
N TRP A 1000 18.08 21.97 6.88
CA TRP A 1000 17.92 20.53 7.00
C TRP A 1000 19.29 19.82 7.06
N LYS A 1001 20.19 20.12 6.12
CA LYS A 1001 21.52 19.51 6.07
C LYS A 1001 22.31 19.71 7.36
N LYS A 1002 22.36 20.95 7.87
CA LYS A 1002 23.08 21.29 9.11
C LYS A 1002 22.56 20.52 10.34
N ASN A 1003 21.26 20.26 10.40
CA ASN A 1003 20.66 19.56 11.53
C ASN A 1003 20.75 18.03 11.41
N ALA A 1004 20.66 17.50 10.18
CA ALA A 1004 20.91 16.08 9.91
C ALA A 1004 22.33 15.67 10.38
N GLU A 1005 23.32 16.54 10.18
CA GLU A 1005 24.68 16.37 10.70
C GLU A 1005 24.70 16.27 12.23
N TRP A 1006 23.99 17.16 12.94
CA TRP A 1006 23.93 17.18 14.42
C TRP A 1006 23.32 15.91 15.03
N HIS A 1007 22.20 15.42 14.49
CA HIS A 1007 21.57 14.17 14.95
C HIS A 1007 22.44 12.93 14.69
N CYS A 1008 23.33 12.99 13.70
CA CYS A 1008 24.29 11.92 13.44
C CYS A 1008 25.46 11.90 14.44
N GLU A 1009 25.88 13.05 14.97
CA GLU A 1009 26.99 13.18 15.91
C GLU A 1009 26.63 12.78 17.35
N TYR A 1010 25.36 12.81 17.72
CA TYR A 1010 24.93 12.51 19.08
C TYR A 1010 25.31 11.06 19.47
N LYS A 1011 26.29 10.95 20.37
CA LYS A 1011 26.63 9.70 21.06
C LYS A 1011 25.62 9.50 22.19
N PRO A 1012 24.78 8.45 22.16
CA PRO A 1012 24.03 8.11 23.36
C PRO A 1012 25.02 7.92 24.50
N GLY A 1013 24.74 8.52 25.66
CA GLY A 1013 25.51 8.23 26.87
C GLY A 1013 25.56 6.71 27.09
N PRO A 1014 26.66 6.18 27.68
CA PRO A 1014 26.83 4.74 27.82
C PRO A 1014 25.61 4.13 28.48
N THR A 1015 24.97 3.17 27.79
CA THR A 1015 23.93 2.33 28.37
C THR A 1015 24.57 1.57 29.52
N ILE A 1016 24.33 2.00 30.76
CA ILE A 1016 24.81 1.30 31.94
C ILE A 1016 24.14 -0.08 31.94
N PRO A 1017 24.90 -1.19 31.92
CA PRO A 1017 24.29 -2.51 32.01
C PRO A 1017 23.53 -2.60 33.33
N LEU A 1018 22.25 -2.97 33.25
CA LEU A 1018 21.41 -3.27 34.40
C LEU A 1018 22.00 -4.47 35.16
N VAL A 1019 22.81 -4.20 36.18
CA VAL A 1019 23.14 -5.20 37.20
C VAL A 1019 22.07 -5.11 38.29
N ASN A 1020 21.26 -6.16 38.42
CA ASN A 1020 20.27 -6.37 39.50
C ASN A 1020 19.02 -5.46 39.52
N GLY A 1021 18.44 -5.13 38.37
CA GLY A 1021 16.99 -4.88 38.26
C GLY A 1021 16.40 -3.72 39.09
N LYS A 1022 17.17 -2.69 39.45
CA LYS A 1022 16.62 -1.43 40.01
C LYS A 1022 17.14 -0.21 39.25
N PRO A 1023 16.28 0.71 38.80
CA PRO A 1023 16.70 1.94 38.12
C PRO A 1023 17.34 2.92 39.12
N ILE A 1024 18.53 3.44 38.76
CA ILE A 1024 19.14 4.59 39.45
C ILE A 1024 18.65 5.85 38.72
N THR A 1025 17.96 6.74 39.43
CA THR A 1025 17.54 8.04 38.91
C THR A 1025 18.73 9.00 38.91
N VAL A 1026 19.19 9.43 37.75
CA VAL A 1026 20.15 10.53 37.62
C VAL A 1026 19.43 11.70 36.95
N SER A 1027 19.24 12.79 37.70
CA SER A 1027 18.74 14.06 37.17
C SER A 1027 19.91 14.85 36.58
N THR A 1028 19.99 14.97 35.26
CA THR A 1028 20.88 15.93 34.59
C THR A 1028 20.07 17.13 34.12
N SER A 1029 20.21 18.27 34.80
CA SER A 1029 19.77 19.58 34.33
C SER A 1029 20.79 20.10 33.30
N PHE A 1030 20.35 20.42 32.08
CA PHE A 1030 21.19 21.05 31.07
C PHE A 1030 20.61 22.42 30.70
N SER A 1031 21.32 23.49 31.05
CA SER A 1031 21.08 24.87 30.62
C SER A 1031 22.18 25.27 29.65
N GLY A 1032 21.87 25.34 28.35
CA GLY A 1032 22.78 25.86 27.32
C GLY A 1032 22.10 27.00 26.57
N SER A 1033 22.52 28.25 26.84
CA SER A 1033 22.06 29.45 26.15
C SER A 1033 22.79 29.62 24.81
N PHE A 1034 22.04 29.78 23.71
CA PHE A 1034 22.57 30.20 22.41
C PHE A 1034 22.84 31.71 22.42
N SER A 1035 24.10 32.12 22.22
CA SER A 1035 24.46 33.50 21.89
C SER A 1035 24.39 33.71 20.38
N SER A 1036 23.43 34.51 19.92
CA SER A 1036 23.33 34.97 18.52
C SER A 1036 24.30 36.14 18.31
N GLY A 1037 25.35 35.92 17.52
CA GLY A 1037 26.25 36.97 17.03
C GLY A 1037 25.92 37.29 15.58
N TYR A 1038 25.20 38.39 15.34
CA TYR A 1038 25.12 39.02 14.02
C TYR A 1038 26.40 39.82 13.77
N VAL A 1039 27.14 39.50 12.70
CA VAL A 1039 28.21 40.34 12.16
C VAL A 1039 27.84 40.72 10.73
N SER A 1040 27.64 42.02 10.51
CA SER A 1040 27.60 42.63 9.18
C SER A 1040 29.02 42.85 8.67
N GLY A 1041 29.30 42.58 7.39
CA GLY A 1041 30.55 43.01 6.79
C GLY A 1041 30.71 42.60 5.32
N ASN A 1042 30.57 43.57 4.42
CA ASN A 1042 31.09 43.54 3.05
C ASN A 1042 32.62 43.42 3.04
N GLY A 1043 33.20 42.71 2.06
CA GLY A 1043 34.62 42.84 1.72
C GLY A 1043 35.22 41.65 0.97
N THR A 1044 35.66 41.92 -0.27
CA THR A 1044 36.33 41.04 -1.23
C THR A 1044 37.75 40.60 -0.82
N PRO A 1045 38.37 39.60 -1.51
CA PRO A 1045 39.39 38.72 -0.94
C PRO A 1045 40.83 39.12 -1.30
N ALA A 1046 41.80 38.71 -0.48
CA ALA A 1046 43.18 38.51 -0.92
C ALA A 1046 44.00 37.62 0.05
N LEU A 1047 44.59 36.57 -0.56
CA LEU A 1047 45.94 36.06 -0.35
C LEU A 1047 46.36 35.48 1.03
N SER A 1048 46.58 34.15 1.01
CA SER A 1048 47.58 33.40 1.76
C SER A 1048 49.03 33.93 1.48
N PRO A 1049 50.12 33.55 2.22
CA PRO A 1049 50.33 32.23 2.83
C PRO A 1049 51.23 32.13 4.10
N SER A 1050 51.35 30.87 4.56
CA SER A 1050 52.58 30.17 4.98
C SER A 1050 53.08 30.19 6.43
N LEU A 1051 53.33 28.94 6.90
CA LEU A 1051 54.41 28.43 7.77
C LEU A 1051 54.52 29.00 9.20
N SER A 1052 54.87 28.28 10.26
CA SER A 1052 55.37 26.91 10.48
C SER A 1052 55.55 26.72 12.01
N THR A 1053 55.55 25.45 12.47
CA THR A 1053 56.38 24.89 13.59
C THR A 1053 56.33 25.59 14.97
N ALA A 1054 56.08 24.92 16.10
CA ALA A 1054 56.93 23.88 16.70
C ALA A 1054 56.36 23.46 18.08
N THR A 1055 56.49 22.16 18.39
CA THR A 1055 57.11 21.55 19.61
C THR A 1055 56.65 22.05 20.99
N ALA A 1056 55.83 21.30 21.74
CA ALA A 1056 56.12 20.18 22.68
C ALA A 1056 56.76 20.56 24.03
N LEU A 1057 56.19 20.02 25.13
CA LEU A 1057 56.78 19.55 26.42
C LEU A 1057 55.78 19.76 27.58
N SER A 1058 55.18 18.68 28.09
CA SER A 1058 55.58 17.93 29.30
C SER A 1058 55.06 18.58 30.60
N SER A 1059 54.04 18.01 31.22
CA SER A 1059 54.16 17.07 32.36
C SER A 1059 54.19 17.76 33.72
N ALA A 1060 53.20 17.48 34.57
CA ALA A 1060 53.44 17.15 35.98
C ALA A 1060 52.12 16.71 36.62
N ALA A 1061 52.17 15.52 37.23
CA ALA A 1061 51.15 14.91 38.05
C ALA A 1061 51.05 15.59 39.43
N VAL A 1062 49.87 15.60 40.05
CA VAL A 1062 49.67 15.46 41.51
C VAL A 1062 48.24 14.94 41.77
N THR A 1063 48.11 13.71 42.26
CA THR A 1063 47.10 13.26 43.26
C THR A 1063 47.75 13.39 44.66
N PRO A 1064 47.07 13.19 45.81
CA PRO A 1064 45.68 12.77 46.09
C PRO A 1064 45.02 13.59 47.26
N ALA A 1065 43.81 13.23 47.69
CA ALA A 1065 43.54 12.78 49.08
C ALA A 1065 42.04 12.73 49.42
N LEU A 1066 41.68 11.70 50.18
CA LEU A 1066 40.40 11.43 50.82
C LEU A 1066 40.09 12.41 51.96
N GLU A 1067 38.81 12.61 52.24
CA GLU A 1067 38.32 12.79 53.61
C GLU A 1067 36.92 12.20 53.80
N VAL A 1068 36.66 11.68 55.00
CA VAL A 1068 35.58 10.78 55.41
C VAL A 1068 34.97 11.28 56.73
N LYS A 1069 33.64 11.06 56.90
CA LYS A 1069 32.80 11.02 58.14
C LYS A 1069 32.18 12.34 58.68
N PRO A 1070 31.13 12.32 59.55
CA PRO A 1070 29.87 11.53 59.52
C PRO A 1070 28.60 12.23 60.09
N ASP A 1071 27.47 11.50 60.04
CA ASP A 1071 26.28 11.46 60.93
C ASP A 1071 25.36 12.68 61.15
N ILE A 1072 24.02 12.44 61.09
CA ILE A 1072 23.07 12.53 62.24
C ILE A 1072 21.57 12.35 61.83
N LEU A 1073 20.96 11.33 62.48
CA LEU A 1073 19.60 11.15 63.05
C LEU A 1073 18.25 11.30 62.30
N ILE A 1074 17.40 10.31 62.64
CA ILE A 1074 15.97 10.05 62.37
C ILE A 1074 15.07 10.85 63.36
N PRO A 1075 13.75 11.04 63.14
CA PRO A 1075 12.77 10.06 63.66
C PRO A 1075 11.52 9.80 62.77
N ALA A 1076 10.88 8.65 62.99
CA ALA A 1076 9.58 8.21 62.44
C ALA A 1076 8.37 8.79 63.23
N PRO A 1077 7.09 8.60 62.80
CA PRO A 1077 6.35 7.39 63.22
C PRO A 1077 5.26 6.83 62.25
N LYS A 1078 5.01 5.50 62.41
CA LYS A 1078 3.77 4.65 62.45
C LYS A 1078 2.44 5.18 61.85
N ALA A 1079 1.44 4.39 61.41
CA ALA A 1079 1.17 2.97 61.11
C ALA A 1079 -0.33 2.87 60.69
N ALA A 1080 -0.74 1.95 59.79
CA ALA A 1080 -2.05 1.27 59.81
C ALA A 1080 -2.12 0.13 58.76
N ALA A 1081 -2.87 -0.93 59.10
CA ALA A 1081 -2.79 -2.31 58.60
C ALA A 1081 -3.71 -2.65 57.40
N PRO A 1082 -3.55 -3.85 56.77
CA PRO A 1082 -4.33 -4.30 55.62
C PRO A 1082 -5.46 -5.27 56.00
N MET A 1083 -6.49 -5.38 55.15
CA MET A 1083 -7.57 -6.37 55.26
C MET A 1083 -7.55 -7.37 54.09
N THR A 1084 -7.52 -8.64 54.46
CA THR A 1084 -7.66 -9.87 53.67
C THR A 1084 -9.12 -10.24 53.44
N THR A 1085 -9.44 -10.94 52.33
CA THR A 1085 -10.45 -12.03 52.38
C THR A 1085 -10.27 -13.11 51.30
N LYS A 1086 -10.59 -14.34 51.70
CA LYS A 1086 -10.33 -15.66 51.08
C LYS A 1086 -11.55 -16.22 50.30
N VAL A 1087 -11.22 -17.04 49.30
CA VAL A 1087 -11.71 -18.39 48.93
C VAL A 1087 -12.94 -19.02 49.64
N THR A 1088 -13.86 -19.57 48.83
CA THR A 1088 -14.61 -20.86 48.94
C THR A 1088 -15.11 -21.22 47.52
N LYS A 1089 -14.84 -22.35 46.83
CA LYS A 1089 -15.03 -23.81 46.98
C LYS A 1089 -16.49 -24.36 46.96
N ASN A 1090 -16.68 -25.29 45.99
CA ASN A 1090 -17.59 -26.45 45.88
C ASN A 1090 -18.94 -26.35 45.17
N GLY A 1091 -19.15 -27.28 44.22
CA GLY A 1091 -20.44 -27.67 43.65
C GLY A 1091 -20.28 -28.67 42.49
N VAL A 1092 -20.43 -29.97 42.79
CA VAL A 1092 -20.39 -31.13 41.88
C VAL A 1092 -21.82 -31.48 41.43
N HIS A 1093 -22.06 -31.78 40.14
CA HIS A 1093 -22.91 -32.90 39.70
C HIS A 1093 -22.89 -33.18 38.18
N ASN A 1094 -22.37 -34.35 37.84
CA ASN A 1094 -22.81 -35.41 36.90
C ASN A 1094 -23.74 -35.18 35.68
N GLU A 1095 -23.26 -35.83 34.61
CA GLU A 1095 -23.94 -36.77 33.69
C GLU A 1095 -24.75 -36.31 32.47
N LYS A 1096 -24.24 -36.80 31.32
CA LYS A 1096 -24.91 -37.58 30.25
C LYS A 1096 -25.45 -36.89 28.99
N ASN A 1097 -24.96 -37.49 27.89
CA ASN A 1097 -25.61 -37.82 26.62
C ASN A 1097 -25.78 -36.73 25.55
N GLY A 1098 -25.30 -37.06 24.34
CA GLY A 1098 -25.80 -36.45 23.11
C GLY A 1098 -24.79 -36.37 21.97
N ALA A 1099 -24.31 -37.51 21.48
CA ALA A 1099 -23.84 -37.60 20.09
C ALA A 1099 -25.05 -37.51 19.15
N PHE A 1100 -25.00 -36.71 18.07
CA PHE A 1100 -25.21 -37.18 16.69
C PHE A 1100 -25.29 -36.05 15.62
N LEU A 1101 -24.75 -36.42 14.44
CA LEU A 1101 -25.08 -36.02 13.05
C LEU A 1101 -24.49 -34.74 12.41
N GLN A 1102 -23.51 -35.03 11.54
CA GLN A 1102 -23.32 -34.49 10.20
C GLN A 1102 -24.65 -34.35 9.40
N GLU A 1103 -24.82 -33.30 8.60
CA GLU A 1103 -24.78 -33.42 7.12
C GLU A 1103 -24.94 -32.05 6.41
N LYS A 1104 -23.99 -31.81 5.50
CA LYS A 1104 -24.05 -31.16 4.18
C LYS A 1104 -25.11 -30.09 3.87
N LEU A 1105 -24.60 -28.91 3.50
CA LEU A 1105 -24.59 -28.41 2.12
C LEU A 1105 -23.38 -27.49 1.89
#